data_AF-A0A7C4N5J6-F1
#
_entry.id   AF-A0A7C4N5J6-F1
#
_cell.length_a   1.000
_cell.length_b   1.000
_cell.length_c   1.000
_cell.angle_alpha   90.00
_cell.angle_beta   90.00
_cell.angle_gamma   90.00
#
_symmetry.space_group_name_H-M   'P 1'
#
loop_
_entity.id
_entity.type
_entity.pdbx_description
1 polymer ?
#
loop_
_entity_poly.entity_id
_entity_poly.type
_entity_poly.pdbx_seq_one_letter_code
_entity_poly.pdbx_strand_id
1 'polypeptide(L)'
;MSIAQFPKSPNKVHPTEPSAVGSRNSLAQEGRDKVAEARLILDEAVDKVVNHVQNKLPEEVLKKLDVMGGLKEKLYNYVNQTYVNMFNRYTVTMEDEFIKKVRDFVDREEAKGLARYTPREIMELLDKIGGSDKFNTGEIEKSIVNMYGHLQGHIQRGMNDLENETNAILRQKTDVGAFIRGENAYAIIKCVFKDNELRPKYVYDVKLSVNILDSELISPIYHYQVTVESLLKDAIQKHIHELIDKQIQILKEELLDQGKSELTGTEMMFEKIKRIENFTDDEKEDEKSKRYTILAKKFLDKIEGLRAEIDLEEYDPLNIRENIKYIIDEENIRNRGYNTAVNAITSILDTSKLGYQVCDNMKNARICQIREYEELDKTVLPDERYAIRLAYYDQNQLREAKKEFDRQMDAFTREILRVWDVVHAHYESKKRFRSLRDFDDLSNRLMSRDWRRNKREEDADPNSVLWNEIGEMYNENSFVEKNNRTYEDRIHNLKNKLKYLREMLQKMHGFQNPIERVILDERINFLERRFNEFTYKINPHHIQPGLVLDVDVTTIKRKQYMLKGMANVLNEFLYSVSRGFQDAAFATFKRRRSTVREDIDQSFAATEMKEDIFEAAYKSQAEGEIKGSVDLSSSKSKPKRGLKEL
;
A
#
# COMPACT_ATOMS: atom_id res chain seq x y z
N MET A 1 -53.13 24.60 -41.73
CA MET A 1 -52.88 23.43 -42.58
C MET A 1 -52.61 22.25 -41.69
N SER A 2 -53.44 21.20 -41.79
CA SER A 2 -53.33 19.97 -41.01
C SER A 2 -51.98 19.31 -41.22
N ILE A 3 -51.34 18.85 -40.14
CA ILE A 3 -50.18 17.95 -40.17
C ILE A 3 -50.63 16.69 -40.92
N ALA A 4 -50.25 16.61 -42.20
CA ALA A 4 -50.52 15.46 -43.03
C ALA A 4 -49.72 14.27 -42.48
N GLN A 5 -50.44 13.21 -42.15
CA GLN A 5 -49.91 11.91 -41.77
C GLN A 5 -48.90 11.47 -42.84
N PHE A 6 -47.63 11.25 -42.45
CA PHE A 6 -46.62 10.71 -43.36
C PHE A 6 -47.17 9.41 -43.99
N PRO A 7 -47.17 9.27 -45.33
CA PRO A 7 -47.63 8.05 -45.97
C PRO A 7 -46.76 6.88 -45.50
N LYS A 8 -47.41 5.79 -45.06
CA LYS A 8 -46.71 4.54 -44.71
C LYS A 8 -45.82 4.13 -45.89
N SER A 9 -44.58 3.77 -45.60
CA SER A 9 -43.59 3.34 -46.59
C SER A 9 -44.20 2.35 -47.58
N PRO A 10 -44.02 2.53 -48.90
CA PRO A 10 -44.56 1.60 -49.87
C PRO A 10 -43.94 0.21 -49.67
N ASN A 11 -44.78 -0.83 -49.59
CA ASN A 11 -44.37 -2.24 -49.39
C ASN A 11 -43.59 -2.84 -50.58
N LYS A 12 -43.13 -2.03 -51.53
CA LYS A 12 -42.41 -2.47 -52.72
C LYS A 12 -41.26 -1.51 -53.03
N VAL A 13 -40.03 -2.03 -53.04
CA VAL A 13 -38.84 -1.28 -53.44
C VAL A 13 -38.79 -1.27 -54.97
N HIS A 14 -39.08 -0.13 -55.59
CA HIS A 14 -38.96 0.05 -57.04
C HIS A 14 -37.71 0.88 -57.38
N PRO A 15 -36.89 0.51 -58.38
CA PRO A 15 -35.62 1.17 -58.66
C PRO A 15 -35.74 2.61 -59.17
N THR A 16 -36.86 2.96 -59.81
CA THR A 16 -37.06 4.25 -60.47
C THR A 16 -38.17 5.11 -59.86
N GLU A 17 -39.08 4.52 -59.06
CA GLU A 17 -40.19 5.28 -58.49
C GLU A 17 -39.76 5.95 -57.17
N PRO A 18 -40.12 7.22 -56.94
CA PRO A 18 -39.78 7.92 -55.71
C PRO A 18 -40.41 7.24 -54.50
N SER A 19 -39.61 6.95 -53.47
CA SER A 19 -40.07 6.30 -52.23
C SER A 19 -39.73 7.17 -51.01
N ALA A 20 -40.18 6.72 -49.83
CA ALA A 20 -40.09 7.41 -48.55
C ALA A 20 -38.66 7.90 -48.23
N VAL A 21 -38.60 8.84 -47.28
CA VAL A 21 -37.37 9.50 -46.82
C VAL A 21 -36.31 8.46 -46.46
N GLY A 22 -35.21 8.43 -47.22
CA GLY A 22 -34.12 7.45 -47.07
C GLY A 22 -33.96 6.48 -48.24
N SER A 23 -34.87 6.46 -49.21
CA SER A 23 -34.70 5.73 -50.48
C SER A 23 -33.66 6.39 -51.40
N ARG A 24 -33.02 5.60 -52.28
CA ARG A 24 -32.09 6.08 -53.33
C ARG A 24 -32.72 7.20 -54.18
N ASN A 25 -34.01 7.07 -54.50
CA ASN A 25 -34.84 8.11 -55.12
C ASN A 25 -35.84 8.63 -54.08
N SER A 26 -35.37 9.49 -53.18
CA SER A 26 -36.22 10.08 -52.14
C SER A 26 -37.11 11.18 -52.72
N LEU A 27 -38.36 11.26 -52.29
CA LEU A 27 -39.28 12.38 -52.59
C LEU A 27 -38.69 13.76 -52.22
N ALA A 28 -37.81 13.82 -51.21
CA ALA A 28 -37.14 15.05 -50.79
C ALA A 28 -36.01 15.51 -51.75
N GLN A 29 -35.70 14.75 -52.81
CA GLN A 29 -34.65 15.09 -53.79
C GLN A 29 -35.19 15.85 -55.01
N GLU A 30 -36.48 16.22 -55.02
CA GLU A 30 -37.12 17.10 -56.03
C GLU A 30 -36.85 16.68 -57.50
N GLY A 31 -36.82 15.37 -57.78
CA GLY A 31 -36.69 14.85 -59.15
C GLY A 31 -35.27 14.92 -59.74
N ARG A 32 -34.22 15.15 -58.94
CA ARG A 32 -32.82 15.11 -59.40
C ARG A 32 -32.34 13.69 -59.68
N ASP A 33 -31.80 13.46 -60.89
CA ASP A 33 -31.19 12.20 -61.29
C ASP A 33 -29.67 12.21 -61.01
N LYS A 34 -29.30 11.62 -59.88
CA LYS A 34 -27.90 11.54 -59.43
C LYS A 34 -26.98 10.79 -60.39
N VAL A 35 -27.51 9.84 -61.16
CA VAL A 35 -26.69 9.08 -62.12
C VAL A 35 -26.36 9.96 -63.33
N ALA A 36 -27.32 10.76 -63.78
CA ALA A 36 -27.11 11.74 -64.83
C ALA A 36 -26.16 12.86 -64.39
N GLU A 37 -26.35 13.41 -63.19
CA GLU A 37 -25.47 14.46 -62.64
C GLU A 37 -24.02 13.95 -62.43
N ALA A 38 -23.84 12.75 -61.88
CA ALA A 38 -22.51 12.17 -61.69
C ALA A 38 -21.80 11.91 -63.04
N ARG A 39 -22.53 11.46 -64.07
CA ARG A 39 -21.99 11.34 -65.43
C ARG A 39 -21.53 12.68 -65.98
N LEU A 40 -22.34 13.72 -65.83
CA LEU A 40 -22.03 15.06 -66.32
C LEU A 40 -20.73 15.60 -65.68
N ILE A 41 -20.56 15.42 -64.37
CA ILE A 41 -19.35 15.85 -63.64
C ILE A 41 -18.12 15.08 -64.14
N LEU A 42 -18.24 13.77 -64.36
CA LEU A 42 -17.16 12.93 -64.87
C LEU A 42 -16.76 13.34 -66.29
N ASP A 43 -17.74 13.51 -67.17
CA ASP A 43 -17.51 13.92 -68.56
C ASP A 43 -16.84 15.30 -68.63
N GLU A 44 -17.34 16.28 -67.86
CA GLU A 44 -16.76 17.63 -67.83
C GLU A 44 -15.31 17.63 -67.30
N ALA A 45 -15.03 16.88 -66.24
CA ALA A 45 -13.69 16.78 -65.66
C ALA A 45 -12.71 16.10 -66.63
N VAL A 46 -13.14 15.03 -67.30
CA VAL A 46 -12.33 14.32 -68.30
C VAL A 46 -12.04 15.23 -69.49
N ASP A 47 -13.04 15.94 -70.00
CA ASP A 47 -12.88 16.82 -71.16
C ASP A 47 -11.97 18.02 -70.86
N LYS A 48 -12.03 18.60 -69.65
CA LYS A 48 -11.08 19.64 -69.23
C LYS A 48 -9.64 19.14 -69.22
N VAL A 49 -9.41 17.92 -68.72
CA VAL A 49 -8.07 17.32 -68.68
C VAL A 49 -7.58 16.97 -70.08
N VAL A 50 -8.45 16.42 -70.93
CA VAL A 50 -8.13 16.13 -72.34
C VAL A 50 -7.74 17.42 -73.07
N ASN A 51 -8.53 18.48 -72.94
CA ASN A 51 -8.23 19.78 -73.55
C ASN A 51 -6.91 20.37 -73.04
N HIS A 52 -6.60 20.20 -71.75
CA HIS A 52 -5.32 20.64 -71.20
C HIS A 52 -4.13 19.85 -71.78
N VAL A 53 -4.28 18.54 -71.95
CA VAL A 53 -3.24 17.68 -72.54
C VAL A 53 -3.02 18.00 -74.02
N GLN A 54 -4.09 18.23 -74.78
CA GLN A 54 -4.03 18.60 -76.19
C GLN A 54 -3.33 19.95 -76.41
N ASN A 55 -3.58 20.95 -75.55
CA ASN A 55 -2.98 22.27 -75.70
C ASN A 55 -1.49 22.32 -75.31
N LYS A 56 -1.01 21.40 -74.47
CA LYS A 56 0.34 21.45 -73.91
C LYS A 56 1.36 20.57 -74.65
N LEU A 57 0.90 19.57 -75.39
CA LEU A 57 1.79 18.58 -76.02
C LEU A 57 1.98 18.86 -77.52
N PRO A 58 3.19 18.65 -78.08
CA PRO A 58 3.44 18.78 -79.51
C PRO A 58 2.64 17.75 -80.36
N GLU A 59 2.29 18.11 -81.60
CA GLU A 59 1.46 17.29 -82.49
C GLU A 59 2.02 15.88 -82.77
N GLU A 60 3.35 15.72 -82.79
CA GLU A 60 4.01 14.43 -82.98
C GLU A 60 3.76 13.45 -81.81
N VAL A 61 3.66 13.98 -80.60
CA VAL A 61 3.41 13.19 -79.38
C VAL A 61 1.92 12.86 -79.28
N LEU A 62 1.04 13.81 -79.63
CA LEU A 62 -0.41 13.60 -79.67
C LEU A 62 -0.81 12.48 -80.64
N LYS A 63 -0.21 12.43 -81.84
CA LYS A 63 -0.45 11.34 -82.80
C LYS A 63 -0.07 9.96 -82.26
N LYS A 64 1.01 9.86 -81.47
CA LYS A 64 1.41 8.58 -80.83
C LYS A 64 0.51 8.20 -79.66
N LEU A 65 -0.06 9.20 -78.98
CA LEU A 65 -0.99 9.02 -77.86
C LEU A 65 -2.34 8.47 -78.33
N ASP A 66 -2.80 8.88 -79.52
CA ASP A 66 -4.05 8.42 -80.12
C ASP A 66 -3.96 6.95 -80.63
N VAL A 67 -2.76 6.51 -81.05
CA VAL A 67 -2.50 5.14 -81.53
C VAL A 67 -2.53 4.08 -80.41
N MET A 68 -2.39 4.48 -79.14
CA MET A 68 -2.31 3.56 -77.99
C MET A 68 -3.65 3.34 -77.24
N GLY A 69 -4.77 3.68 -77.89
CA GLY A 69 -6.13 3.44 -77.40
C GLY A 69 -6.64 4.51 -76.43
N GLY A 70 -7.89 4.92 -76.67
CA GLY A 70 -8.59 6.11 -76.20
C GLY A 70 -8.12 6.70 -74.86
N LEU A 71 -7.37 7.80 -74.94
CA LEU A 71 -6.97 8.62 -73.78
C LEU A 71 -8.18 9.03 -72.93
N LYS A 72 -9.29 9.35 -73.59
CA LYS A 72 -10.55 9.75 -72.93
C LYS A 72 -11.11 8.64 -72.04
N GLU A 73 -11.09 7.38 -72.48
CA GLU A 73 -11.60 6.25 -71.67
C GLU A 73 -10.71 5.94 -70.47
N LYS A 74 -9.38 6.03 -70.64
CA LYS A 74 -8.43 5.82 -69.53
C LYS A 74 -8.56 6.92 -68.47
N LEU A 75 -8.70 8.18 -68.92
CA LEU A 75 -8.97 9.31 -68.03
C LEU A 75 -10.34 9.17 -67.36
N TYR A 76 -11.36 8.74 -68.10
CA TYR A 76 -12.70 8.49 -67.55
C TYR A 76 -12.68 7.46 -66.42
N ASN A 77 -12.00 6.33 -66.64
CA ASN A 77 -11.85 5.30 -65.62
C ASN A 77 -11.07 5.81 -64.39
N TYR A 78 -9.99 6.56 -64.61
CA TYR A 78 -9.18 7.10 -63.52
C TYR A 78 -9.94 8.14 -62.67
N VAL A 79 -10.61 9.08 -63.33
CA VAL A 79 -11.41 10.11 -62.64
C VAL A 79 -12.60 9.46 -61.94
N ASN A 80 -13.26 8.48 -62.56
CA ASN A 80 -14.37 7.75 -61.94
C ASN A 80 -13.93 6.99 -60.68
N GLN A 81 -12.82 6.26 -60.72
CA GLN A 81 -12.28 5.59 -59.53
C GLN A 81 -11.95 6.59 -58.41
N THR A 82 -11.35 7.73 -58.76
CA THR A 82 -11.01 8.76 -57.78
C THR A 82 -12.27 9.37 -57.15
N TYR A 83 -13.27 9.66 -57.98
CA TYR A 83 -14.57 10.20 -57.53
C TYR A 83 -15.29 9.21 -56.61
N VAL A 84 -15.37 7.93 -56.99
CA VAL A 84 -15.97 6.87 -56.16
C VAL A 84 -15.23 6.74 -54.83
N ASN A 85 -13.90 6.80 -54.82
CA ASN A 85 -13.12 6.73 -53.60
C ASN A 85 -13.35 7.94 -52.68
N MET A 86 -13.42 9.16 -53.24
CA MET A 86 -13.74 10.35 -52.46
C MET A 86 -15.17 10.34 -51.92
N PHE A 87 -16.12 9.91 -52.75
CA PHE A 87 -17.52 9.81 -52.36
C PHE A 87 -17.71 8.80 -51.23
N ASN A 88 -17.10 7.61 -51.33
CA ASN A 88 -17.14 6.62 -50.27
C ASN A 88 -16.55 7.15 -48.95
N ARG A 89 -15.44 7.89 -48.99
CA ARG A 89 -14.87 8.52 -47.78
C ARG A 89 -15.83 9.55 -47.18
N TYR A 90 -16.44 10.38 -48.01
CA TYR A 90 -17.41 11.38 -47.56
C TYR A 90 -18.64 10.71 -46.94
N THR A 91 -19.20 9.68 -47.59
CA THR A 91 -20.35 8.93 -47.08
C THR A 91 -20.04 8.28 -45.73
N VAL A 92 -18.92 7.58 -45.59
CA VAL A 92 -18.53 6.95 -44.31
C VAL A 92 -18.34 8.01 -43.22
N THR A 93 -17.75 9.16 -43.54
CA THR A 93 -17.59 10.25 -42.56
C THR A 93 -18.94 10.82 -42.13
N MET A 94 -19.85 11.04 -43.08
CA MET A 94 -21.19 11.53 -42.78
C MET A 94 -22.01 10.52 -41.98
N GLU A 95 -21.93 9.23 -42.31
CA GLU A 95 -22.59 8.15 -41.57
C GLU A 95 -22.07 8.09 -40.13
N ASP A 96 -20.76 8.17 -39.91
CA ASP A 96 -20.18 8.20 -38.56
C ASP A 96 -20.65 9.42 -37.74
N GLU A 97 -20.69 10.60 -38.35
CA GLU A 97 -21.22 11.82 -37.71
C GLU A 97 -22.72 11.73 -37.40
N PHE A 98 -23.51 11.11 -38.29
CA PHE A 98 -24.93 10.86 -38.02
C PHE A 98 -25.12 9.84 -36.91
N ILE A 99 -24.34 8.76 -36.87
CA ILE A 99 -24.41 7.74 -35.82
C ILE A 99 -24.08 8.36 -34.46
N LYS A 100 -23.05 9.21 -34.37
CA LYS A 100 -22.72 9.93 -33.13
C LYS A 100 -23.89 10.78 -32.66
N LYS A 101 -24.46 11.62 -33.55
CA LYS A 101 -25.61 12.48 -33.20
C LYS A 101 -26.86 11.70 -32.84
N VAL A 102 -27.13 10.58 -33.51
CA VAL A 102 -28.27 9.71 -33.19
C VAL A 102 -28.05 9.03 -31.85
N ARG A 103 -26.84 8.56 -31.56
CA ARG A 103 -26.51 8.00 -30.24
C ARG A 103 -26.69 9.05 -29.14
N ASP A 104 -26.14 10.25 -29.30
CA ASP A 104 -26.32 11.35 -28.34
C ASP A 104 -27.81 11.70 -28.12
N PHE A 105 -28.61 11.60 -29.17
CA PHE A 105 -30.05 11.81 -29.08
C PHE A 105 -30.76 10.67 -28.33
N VAL A 106 -30.40 9.41 -28.62
CA VAL A 106 -30.90 8.23 -27.92
C VAL A 106 -30.50 8.30 -26.45
N ASP A 107 -29.24 8.60 -26.13
CA ASP A 107 -28.75 8.76 -24.76
C ASP A 107 -29.52 9.87 -24.02
N ARG A 108 -29.84 10.98 -24.70
CA ARG A 108 -30.71 12.05 -24.14
C ARG A 108 -32.14 11.60 -23.92
N GLU A 109 -32.72 10.84 -24.84
CA GLU A 109 -34.09 10.32 -24.69
C GLU A 109 -34.17 9.20 -23.65
N GLU A 110 -33.15 8.34 -23.55
CA GLU A 110 -33.02 7.33 -22.48
C GLU A 110 -32.80 8.01 -21.13
N ALA A 111 -31.99 9.07 -21.05
CA ALA A 111 -31.85 9.87 -19.84
C ALA A 111 -33.17 10.53 -19.42
N LYS A 112 -33.97 11.03 -20.37
CA LYS A 112 -35.33 11.53 -20.09
C LYS A 112 -36.30 10.41 -19.70
N GLY A 113 -36.16 9.22 -20.30
CA GLY A 113 -36.95 8.03 -19.98
C GLY A 113 -36.66 7.52 -18.58
N LEU A 114 -35.39 7.48 -18.16
CA LEU A 114 -34.97 7.21 -16.78
C LEU A 114 -35.44 8.31 -15.82
N ALA A 115 -35.48 9.57 -16.26
CA ALA A 115 -35.97 10.70 -15.47
C ALA A 115 -37.50 10.76 -15.30
N ARG A 116 -38.27 9.77 -15.79
CA ARG A 116 -39.67 9.56 -15.38
C ARG A 116 -39.82 9.19 -13.90
N TYR A 117 -38.73 8.93 -13.20
CA TYR A 117 -38.67 8.88 -11.73
C TYR A 117 -38.04 10.16 -11.18
N THR A 118 -38.49 11.31 -11.67
CA THR A 118 -38.07 12.58 -11.10
C THR A 118 -38.68 12.73 -9.70
N PRO A 119 -37.94 13.31 -8.73
CA PRO A 119 -38.42 13.46 -7.35
C PRO A 119 -39.78 14.13 -7.25
N ARG A 120 -40.18 14.95 -8.21
CA ARG A 120 -41.44 15.70 -8.21
C ARG A 120 -42.69 14.82 -8.39
N GLU A 121 -42.66 13.82 -9.26
CA GLU A 121 -43.79 12.89 -9.46
C GLU A 121 -43.84 11.84 -8.35
N ILE A 122 -42.68 11.41 -7.83
CA ILE A 122 -42.58 10.56 -6.63
C ILE A 122 -43.10 11.31 -5.39
N MET A 123 -42.81 12.61 -5.26
CA MET A 123 -43.30 13.46 -4.17
C MET A 123 -44.81 13.66 -4.26
N GLU A 124 -45.39 13.84 -5.44
CA GLU A 124 -46.86 13.86 -5.61
C GLU A 124 -47.53 12.51 -5.30
N LEU A 125 -46.88 11.39 -5.62
CA LEU A 125 -47.35 10.04 -5.27
C LEU A 125 -47.25 9.78 -3.77
N LEU A 126 -46.14 10.15 -3.12
CA LEU A 126 -45.93 10.06 -1.68
C LEU A 126 -46.93 10.94 -0.90
N ASP A 127 -47.20 12.14 -1.40
CA ASP A 127 -48.17 13.07 -0.81
C ASP A 127 -49.60 12.48 -0.90
N LYS A 128 -49.93 11.84 -2.03
CA LYS A 128 -51.22 11.14 -2.23
C LYS A 128 -51.38 9.84 -1.43
N ILE A 129 -50.29 9.15 -1.07
CA ILE A 129 -50.31 7.85 -0.38
C ILE A 129 -50.27 8.01 1.16
N GLY A 130 -49.73 9.10 1.69
CA GLY A 130 -49.73 9.29 3.14
C GLY A 130 -49.04 10.53 3.71
N GLY A 131 -48.65 11.50 2.87
CA GLY A 131 -47.90 12.69 3.26
C GLY A 131 -46.42 12.42 3.52
N SER A 132 -45.57 13.44 3.29
CA SER A 132 -44.11 13.37 3.49
C SER A 132 -43.73 12.94 4.92
N ASP A 133 -44.53 13.30 5.92
CA ASP A 133 -44.20 13.13 7.33
C ASP A 133 -44.28 11.67 7.81
N LYS A 134 -45.01 10.80 7.11
CA LYS A 134 -45.05 9.36 7.43
C LYS A 134 -43.89 8.57 6.83
N PHE A 135 -43.27 9.09 5.77
CA PHE A 135 -42.17 8.41 5.06
C PHE A 135 -40.80 9.05 5.35
N ASN A 136 -40.73 10.34 5.70
CA ASN A 136 -39.52 10.99 6.21
C ASN A 136 -39.46 10.85 7.74
N THR A 137 -39.32 9.61 8.21
CA THR A 137 -38.94 9.40 9.61
C THR A 137 -37.45 9.66 9.75
N GLY A 138 -37.02 10.23 10.88
CA GLY A 138 -35.60 10.51 11.13
C GLY A 138 -34.70 9.27 11.05
N GLU A 139 -35.27 8.05 11.15
CA GLU A 139 -34.54 6.80 10.92
C GLU A 139 -34.28 6.54 9.43
N ILE A 140 -35.24 6.84 8.54
CA ILE A 140 -35.06 6.72 7.10
C ILE A 140 -34.09 7.79 6.59
N GLU A 141 -34.15 9.01 7.11
CA GLU A 141 -33.17 10.05 6.77
C GLU A 141 -31.76 9.67 7.25
N LYS A 142 -31.61 9.17 8.49
CA LYS A 142 -30.32 8.63 8.97
C LYS A 142 -29.82 7.47 8.11
N SER A 143 -30.72 6.57 7.69
CA SER A 143 -30.39 5.45 6.80
C SER A 143 -29.94 5.93 5.42
N ILE A 144 -30.63 6.91 4.83
CA ILE A 144 -30.27 7.54 3.55
C ILE A 144 -28.93 8.25 3.67
N VAL A 145 -28.69 9.02 4.73
CA VAL A 145 -27.40 9.69 4.98
C VAL A 145 -26.28 8.67 5.16
N ASN A 146 -26.52 7.57 5.87
CA ASN A 146 -25.53 6.50 6.00
C ASN A 146 -25.27 5.79 4.65
N MET A 147 -26.30 5.48 3.87
CA MET A 147 -26.16 4.84 2.56
C MET A 147 -25.43 5.75 1.56
N TYR A 148 -25.79 7.04 1.49
CA TYR A 148 -25.07 8.01 0.67
C TYR A 148 -23.65 8.26 1.16
N GLY A 149 -23.43 8.30 2.48
CA GLY A 149 -22.10 8.40 3.07
C GLY A 149 -21.21 7.21 2.71
N HIS A 150 -21.75 5.99 2.80
CA HIS A 150 -21.06 4.78 2.37
C HIS A 150 -20.78 4.76 0.86
N LEU A 151 -21.75 5.13 0.03
CA LEU A 151 -21.62 5.16 -1.42
C LEU A 151 -20.60 6.22 -1.86
N GLN A 152 -20.69 7.42 -1.31
CA GLN A 152 -19.73 8.51 -1.55
C GLN A 152 -18.33 8.12 -1.07
N GLY A 153 -18.22 7.45 0.08
CA GLY A 153 -16.96 6.88 0.56
C GLY A 153 -16.38 5.79 -0.36
N HIS A 154 -17.22 4.97 -0.99
CA HIS A 154 -16.78 4.00 -2.01
C HIS A 154 -16.32 4.69 -3.29
N ILE A 155 -17.06 5.70 -3.77
CA ILE A 155 -16.71 6.47 -4.97
C ILE A 155 -15.40 7.24 -4.74
N GLN A 156 -15.27 7.89 -3.59
CA GLN A 156 -14.05 8.63 -3.24
C GLN A 156 -12.85 7.69 -3.12
N ARG A 157 -13.02 6.50 -2.52
CA ARG A 157 -11.97 5.46 -2.52
C ARG A 157 -11.58 5.05 -3.94
N GLY A 158 -12.55 4.73 -4.79
CA GLY A 158 -12.29 4.34 -6.18
C GLY A 158 -11.61 5.43 -7.00
N MET A 159 -11.99 6.70 -6.80
CA MET A 159 -11.36 7.85 -7.47
C MET A 159 -9.91 8.07 -7.01
N ASN A 160 -9.65 7.96 -5.70
CA ASN A 160 -8.29 8.04 -5.16
C ASN A 160 -7.41 6.88 -5.61
N ASP A 161 -7.95 5.66 -5.69
CA ASP A 161 -7.21 4.49 -6.19
C ASP A 161 -6.85 4.67 -7.67
N LEU A 162 -7.79 5.18 -8.48
CA LEU A 162 -7.54 5.50 -9.90
C LEU A 162 -6.46 6.59 -10.05
N GLU A 163 -6.51 7.64 -9.23
CA GLU A 163 -5.51 8.71 -9.25
C GLU A 163 -4.13 8.16 -8.86
N ASN A 164 -4.06 7.33 -7.81
CA ASN A 164 -2.82 6.69 -7.38
C ASN A 164 -2.26 5.72 -8.42
N GLU A 165 -3.08 4.87 -9.03
CA GLU A 165 -2.65 3.98 -10.11
C GLU A 165 -2.13 4.79 -11.31
N THR A 166 -2.84 5.86 -11.67
CA THR A 166 -2.43 6.75 -12.76
C THR A 166 -1.08 7.39 -12.45
N ASN A 167 -0.90 7.91 -11.23
CA ASN A 167 0.37 8.49 -10.78
C ASN A 167 1.52 7.46 -10.71
N ALA A 168 1.25 6.23 -10.30
CA ALA A 168 2.23 5.15 -10.27
C ALA A 168 2.67 4.75 -11.69
N ILE A 169 1.71 4.62 -12.61
CA ILE A 169 1.96 4.36 -14.03
C ILE A 169 2.78 5.50 -14.65
N LEU A 170 2.39 6.76 -14.41
CA LEU A 170 3.07 7.94 -14.93
C LEU A 170 4.52 8.05 -14.41
N ARG A 171 4.78 7.58 -13.20
CA ARG A 171 6.13 7.57 -12.60
C ARG A 171 6.95 6.32 -12.96
N GLN A 172 6.37 5.34 -13.68
CA GLN A 172 6.98 4.04 -13.98
C GLN A 172 7.60 3.35 -12.75
N LYS A 173 7.09 3.67 -11.56
CA LYS A 173 7.61 3.17 -10.29
C LYS A 173 6.69 2.07 -9.81
N THR A 174 7.14 0.83 -9.96
CA THR A 174 6.56 -0.32 -9.24
C THR A 174 7.05 -0.27 -7.79
N ASP A 175 6.70 0.79 -7.07
CA ASP A 175 7.15 1.04 -5.70
C ASP A 175 6.13 0.54 -4.68
N VAL A 176 6.61 0.29 -3.47
CA VAL A 176 5.86 -0.18 -2.29
C VAL A 176 4.63 0.71 -1.96
N GLY A 177 4.69 2.00 -2.31
CA GLY A 177 3.57 2.94 -2.14
C GLY A 177 2.37 2.69 -3.06
N ALA A 178 2.48 1.81 -4.06
CA ALA A 178 1.34 1.35 -4.85
C ALA A 178 0.52 0.25 -4.15
N PHE A 179 1.07 -0.36 -3.08
CA PHE A 179 0.50 -1.56 -2.46
C PHE A 179 -0.29 -1.24 -1.20
N ILE A 180 0.27 -0.39 -0.34
CA ILE A 180 -0.32 0.01 0.93
C ILE A 180 -0.41 1.52 0.91
N ARG A 181 -1.61 2.06 1.20
CA ARG A 181 -1.84 3.50 1.26
C ARG A 181 -0.91 4.13 2.29
N GLY A 182 -0.36 5.30 1.97
CA GLY A 182 0.77 5.92 2.70
C GLY A 182 0.63 6.05 4.22
N GLU A 183 -0.60 6.06 4.76
CA GLU A 183 -0.86 6.06 6.20
C GLU A 183 -0.38 4.78 6.91
N ASN A 184 -0.42 3.62 6.24
CA ASN A 184 -0.06 2.32 6.83
C ASN A 184 1.29 1.78 6.30
N ALA A 185 2.04 2.58 5.54
CA ALA A 185 3.32 2.15 4.97
C ALA A 185 4.38 1.84 6.04
N TYR A 186 4.27 2.40 7.24
CA TYR A 186 5.17 2.15 8.37
C TYR A 186 5.11 0.69 8.87
N ALA A 187 4.01 -0.02 8.62
CA ALA A 187 3.82 -1.41 9.02
C ALA A 187 4.64 -2.39 8.14
N ILE A 188 5.21 -1.94 7.02
CA ILE A 188 5.92 -2.82 6.09
C ILE A 188 7.33 -3.10 6.60
N ILE A 189 7.63 -4.37 6.87
CA ILE A 189 8.98 -4.80 7.29
C ILE A 189 9.87 -5.06 6.07
N LYS A 190 9.31 -5.75 5.07
CA LYS A 190 10.07 -6.26 3.94
C LYS A 190 9.21 -6.31 2.70
N CYS A 191 9.68 -5.70 1.62
CA CYS A 191 9.13 -5.84 0.30
C CYS A 191 10.27 -6.16 -0.67
N VAL A 192 10.22 -7.33 -1.32
CA VAL A 192 11.26 -7.76 -2.26
C VAL A 192 10.62 -8.23 -3.54
N PHE A 193 11.07 -7.65 -4.66
CA PHE A 193 10.77 -8.12 -6.00
C PHE A 193 11.97 -8.93 -6.50
N LYS A 194 11.74 -10.20 -6.82
CA LYS A 194 12.76 -11.09 -7.38
C LYS A 194 12.23 -11.66 -8.69
N ASP A 195 13.12 -11.82 -9.66
CA ASP A 195 12.79 -12.59 -10.86
C ASP A 195 12.60 -14.06 -10.50
N ASN A 196 11.54 -14.67 -11.03
CA ASN A 196 11.27 -16.08 -10.79
C ASN A 196 12.42 -16.94 -11.35
N GLU A 197 12.86 -17.93 -10.58
CA GLU A 197 13.98 -18.82 -10.91
C GLU A 197 13.72 -19.62 -12.21
N LEU A 198 12.48 -20.03 -12.45
CA LEU A 198 12.11 -20.82 -13.63
C LEU A 198 11.85 -19.94 -14.86
N ARG A 199 11.26 -18.76 -14.65
CA ARG A 199 10.73 -17.91 -15.73
C ARG A 199 11.04 -16.42 -15.50
N PRO A 200 12.32 -16.03 -15.45
CA PRO A 200 12.73 -14.67 -15.04
C PRO A 200 12.28 -13.57 -16.01
N LYS A 201 12.09 -13.89 -17.30
CA LYS A 201 11.70 -12.91 -18.32
C LYS A 201 10.26 -12.40 -18.16
N TYR A 202 9.36 -13.25 -17.69
CA TYR A 202 7.92 -12.98 -17.74
C TYR A 202 7.27 -12.90 -16.36
N VAL A 203 7.88 -13.50 -15.33
CA VAL A 203 7.30 -13.65 -14.00
C VAL A 203 8.23 -13.06 -12.95
N TYR A 204 7.67 -12.36 -11.97
CA TYR A 204 8.37 -12.00 -10.74
C TYR A 204 7.66 -12.61 -9.53
N ASP A 205 8.47 -12.89 -8.51
CA ASP A 205 8.05 -13.27 -7.17
C ASP A 205 8.18 -12.05 -6.26
N VAL A 206 7.11 -11.72 -5.55
CA VAL A 206 7.06 -10.65 -4.54
C VAL A 206 6.91 -11.27 -3.18
N LYS A 207 7.78 -10.86 -2.25
CA LYS A 207 7.56 -11.05 -0.83
C LYS A 207 7.13 -9.74 -0.22
N LEU A 208 5.96 -9.72 0.42
CA LEU A 208 5.50 -8.58 1.19
C LEU A 208 5.20 -9.03 2.61
N SER A 209 5.89 -8.44 3.57
CA SER A 209 5.74 -8.76 4.98
C SER A 209 5.36 -7.51 5.76
N VAL A 210 4.24 -7.58 6.47
CA VAL A 210 3.63 -6.48 7.23
C VAL A 210 3.58 -6.84 8.70
N ASN A 211 4.02 -5.94 9.58
CA ASN A 211 3.90 -6.05 11.02
C ASN A 211 2.81 -5.12 11.54
N ILE A 212 1.80 -5.68 12.17
CA ILE A 212 0.77 -4.91 12.89
C ILE A 212 1.08 -5.03 14.37
N LEU A 213 1.36 -3.91 15.03
CA LEU A 213 1.76 -3.89 16.43
C LEU A 213 0.60 -4.26 17.34
N ASP A 214 0.92 -4.87 18.48
CA ASP A 214 -0.08 -5.20 19.51
C ASP A 214 -0.91 -3.99 19.97
N SER A 215 -0.28 -2.81 20.04
CA SER A 215 -0.93 -1.56 20.41
C SER A 215 -1.94 -1.06 19.37
N GLU A 216 -1.83 -1.51 18.12
CA GLU A 216 -2.66 -1.06 17.00
C GLU A 216 -3.84 -2.00 16.73
N LEU A 217 -3.77 -3.23 17.23
CA LEU A 217 -4.82 -4.22 17.06
C LEU A 217 -6.13 -3.75 17.70
N ILE A 218 -7.24 -3.84 16.95
CA ILE A 218 -8.57 -3.49 17.47
C ILE A 218 -8.95 -4.39 18.64
N SER A 219 -8.65 -5.68 18.50
CA SER A 219 -8.85 -6.71 19.53
C SER A 219 -7.49 -7.28 19.91
N PRO A 220 -7.13 -7.32 21.20
CA PRO A 220 -5.85 -7.91 21.61
C PRO A 220 -5.83 -9.40 21.27
N ILE A 221 -4.67 -9.89 20.87
CA ILE A 221 -4.44 -11.30 20.59
C ILE A 221 -3.61 -11.86 21.73
N TYR A 222 -4.09 -12.94 22.34
CA TYR A 222 -3.36 -13.64 23.39
C TYR A 222 -2.79 -14.95 22.87
N HIS A 223 -1.58 -15.28 23.30
CA HIS A 223 -1.04 -16.61 23.06
C HIS A 223 -1.82 -17.66 23.87
N TYR A 224 -1.89 -18.89 23.35
CA TYR A 224 -2.68 -19.95 23.98
C TYR A 224 -2.19 -20.28 25.40
N GLN A 225 -0.89 -20.18 25.64
CA GLN A 225 -0.25 -20.50 26.92
C GLN A 225 -0.34 -19.39 27.98
N VAL A 226 -0.96 -18.25 27.69
CA VAL A 226 -1.07 -17.14 28.64
C VAL A 226 -1.91 -17.57 29.85
N THR A 227 -1.41 -17.26 31.05
CA THR A 227 -2.10 -17.57 32.30
C THR A 227 -3.38 -16.75 32.42
N VAL A 228 -4.39 -17.34 33.05
CA VAL A 228 -5.67 -16.66 33.32
C VAL A 228 -5.47 -15.39 34.13
N GLU A 229 -4.51 -15.39 35.04
CA GLU A 229 -4.12 -14.21 35.82
C GLU A 229 -3.78 -13.00 34.95
N SER A 230 -2.99 -13.19 33.88
CA SER A 230 -2.63 -12.09 32.98
C SER A 230 -3.85 -11.57 32.21
N LEU A 231 -4.75 -12.47 31.79
CA LEU A 231 -5.99 -12.10 31.11
C LEU A 231 -6.93 -11.30 32.02
N LEU A 232 -7.05 -11.70 33.28
CA LEU A 232 -7.87 -11.01 34.27
C LEU A 232 -7.27 -9.64 34.63
N LYS A 233 -5.95 -9.54 34.79
CA LYS A 233 -5.27 -8.25 35.01
C LYS A 233 -5.55 -7.27 33.86
N ASP A 234 -5.44 -7.73 32.62
CA ASP A 234 -5.76 -6.92 31.44
C ASP A 234 -7.24 -6.50 31.39
N ALA A 235 -8.16 -7.42 31.72
CA ALA A 235 -9.59 -7.14 31.74
C ALA A 235 -9.95 -6.11 32.83
N ILE A 236 -9.37 -6.26 34.04
CA ILE A 236 -9.53 -5.31 35.14
C ILE A 236 -8.95 -3.95 34.76
N GLN A 237 -7.76 -3.92 34.14
CA GLN A 237 -7.14 -2.68 33.68
C GLN A 237 -8.05 -1.93 32.69
N LYS A 238 -8.63 -2.63 31.71
CA LYS A 238 -9.59 -2.02 30.78
C LYS A 238 -10.82 -1.49 31.50
N HIS A 239 -11.37 -2.26 32.44
CA HIS A 239 -12.52 -1.84 33.22
C HIS A 239 -12.23 -0.59 34.06
N ILE A 240 -11.06 -0.52 34.69
CA ILE A 240 -10.60 0.66 35.44
C ILE A 240 -10.48 1.87 34.50
N HIS A 241 -9.89 1.70 33.30
CA HIS A 241 -9.81 2.77 32.32
C HIS A 241 -11.20 3.28 31.89
N GLU A 242 -12.16 2.38 31.64
CA GLU A 242 -13.54 2.77 31.31
C GLU A 242 -14.24 3.51 32.45
N LEU A 243 -14.03 3.10 33.70
CA LEU A 243 -14.58 3.81 34.87
C LEU A 243 -13.98 5.20 35.00
N ILE A 244 -12.67 5.34 34.82
CA ILE A 244 -11.99 6.64 34.84
C ILE A 244 -12.50 7.53 33.70
N ASP A 245 -12.68 6.98 32.50
CA ASP A 245 -13.20 7.72 31.34
C ASP A 245 -14.63 8.21 31.58
N LYS A 246 -15.51 7.36 32.13
CA LYS A 246 -16.87 7.76 32.53
C LYS A 246 -16.86 8.86 33.58
N GLN A 247 -16.03 8.73 34.62
CA GLN A 247 -15.89 9.77 35.64
C GLN A 247 -15.39 11.09 35.05
N ILE A 248 -14.54 11.07 34.02
CA ILE A 248 -14.06 12.29 33.38
C ILE A 248 -15.13 12.90 32.51
N GLN A 249 -15.94 12.07 31.85
CA GLN A 249 -17.07 12.55 31.09
C GLN A 249 -18.10 13.25 31.99
N ILE A 250 -18.40 12.67 33.16
CA ILE A 250 -19.25 13.32 34.18
C ILE A 250 -18.62 14.64 34.65
N LEU A 251 -17.31 14.66 34.94
CA LEU A 251 -16.66 15.90 35.37
C LEU A 251 -16.66 16.96 34.27
N LYS A 252 -16.56 16.57 32.99
CA LYS A 252 -16.71 17.52 31.87
C LYS A 252 -18.12 18.09 31.79
N GLU A 253 -19.14 17.25 31.94
CA GLU A 253 -20.55 17.68 31.97
C GLU A 253 -20.78 18.65 33.13
N GLU A 254 -20.25 18.36 34.33
CA GLU A 254 -20.32 19.26 35.49
C GLU A 254 -19.60 20.60 35.27
N LEU A 255 -18.45 20.60 34.58
CA LEU A 255 -17.73 21.83 34.26
C LEU A 255 -18.49 22.69 33.24
N LEU A 256 -19.16 22.04 32.27
CA LEU A 256 -19.99 22.70 31.28
C LEU A 256 -21.25 23.30 31.92
N ASP A 257 -21.88 22.57 32.85
CA ASP A 257 -23.02 23.06 33.64
C ASP A 257 -22.64 24.24 34.56
N GLN A 258 -21.39 24.27 35.04
CA GLN A 258 -20.83 25.39 35.81
C GLN A 258 -20.37 26.57 34.94
N GLY A 259 -20.53 26.49 33.61
CA GLY A 259 -20.12 27.53 32.66
C GLY A 259 -18.59 27.71 32.57
N LYS A 260 -17.80 26.71 33.00
CA LYS A 260 -16.34 26.73 32.90
C LYS A 260 -15.89 26.20 31.54
N SER A 261 -14.70 26.61 31.11
CA SER A 261 -14.08 26.12 29.88
C SER A 261 -13.87 24.60 29.93
N GLU A 262 -14.12 23.91 28.81
CA GLU A 262 -13.82 22.49 28.67
C GLU A 262 -12.34 22.19 28.97
N LEU A 263 -12.10 21.07 29.66
CA LEU A 263 -10.75 20.59 29.96
C LEU A 263 -9.93 20.38 28.69
N THR A 264 -8.72 20.94 28.68
CA THR A 264 -7.75 20.69 27.61
C THR A 264 -7.25 19.24 27.63
N GLY A 265 -6.70 18.77 26.52
CA GLY A 265 -6.18 17.39 26.38
C GLY A 265 -5.16 17.01 27.46
N THR A 266 -4.33 17.97 27.86
CA THR A 266 -3.30 17.80 28.88
C THR A 266 -3.90 17.74 30.29
N GLU A 267 -4.90 18.58 30.60
CA GLU A 267 -5.57 18.58 31.90
C GLU A 267 -6.41 17.31 32.10
N MET A 268 -7.06 16.81 31.04
CA MET A 268 -7.71 15.51 31.07
C MET A 268 -6.73 14.40 31.43
N MET A 269 -5.50 14.44 30.91
CA MET A 269 -4.48 13.43 31.24
C MET A 269 -4.11 13.49 32.72
N PHE A 270 -3.91 14.68 33.29
CA PHE A 270 -3.62 14.82 34.72
C PHE A 270 -4.78 14.37 35.61
N GLU A 271 -6.03 14.68 35.26
CA GLU A 271 -7.21 14.20 35.98
C GLU A 271 -7.39 12.68 35.86
N LYS A 272 -7.04 12.07 34.71
CA LYS A 272 -6.94 10.60 34.58
C LYS A 272 -5.95 10.03 35.59
N ILE A 273 -4.74 10.57 35.65
CA ILE A 273 -3.66 10.07 36.51
C ILE A 273 -4.04 10.15 37.98
N LYS A 274 -4.58 11.30 38.45
CA LYS A 274 -5.02 11.44 39.85
C LYS A 274 -6.06 10.39 40.26
N ARG A 275 -6.92 9.97 39.33
CA ARG A 275 -7.98 8.99 39.62
C ARG A 275 -7.48 7.55 39.61
N ILE A 276 -6.35 7.26 38.97
CA ILE A 276 -5.72 5.94 39.03
C ILE A 276 -5.30 5.60 40.46
N GLU A 277 -4.85 6.58 41.25
CA GLU A 277 -4.47 6.40 42.66
C GLU A 277 -5.61 5.88 43.54
N ASN A 278 -6.86 6.02 43.11
CA ASN A 278 -8.02 5.47 43.83
C ASN A 278 -8.17 3.95 43.64
N PHE A 279 -7.53 3.38 42.63
CA PHE A 279 -7.63 1.96 42.25
C PHE A 279 -6.30 1.20 42.39
N THR A 280 -5.18 1.89 42.61
CA THR A 280 -3.86 1.31 42.80
C THR A 280 -3.36 1.53 44.22
N ASP A 281 -2.82 0.48 44.84
CA ASP A 281 -2.25 0.52 46.18
C ASP A 281 -1.14 -0.54 46.27
N ASP A 282 -0.05 -0.21 46.95
CA ASP A 282 1.22 -0.97 46.92
C ASP A 282 1.22 -2.14 47.92
N GLU A 283 0.30 -2.15 48.87
CA GLU A 283 0.18 -3.21 49.89
C GLU A 283 -0.49 -4.47 49.32
N LYS A 284 0.33 -5.39 48.79
CA LYS A 284 -0.14 -6.68 48.28
C LYS A 284 -0.78 -7.59 49.33
N GLU A 285 -0.40 -7.41 50.60
CA GLU A 285 -0.76 -8.34 51.67
C GLU A 285 -2.07 -8.01 52.40
N ASP A 286 -2.54 -6.76 52.38
CA ASP A 286 -3.77 -6.38 53.07
C ASP A 286 -5.02 -6.73 52.24
N GLU A 287 -5.95 -7.51 52.83
CA GLU A 287 -7.24 -7.85 52.20
C GLU A 287 -8.13 -6.61 52.00
N LYS A 288 -7.88 -5.50 52.70
CA LYS A 288 -8.59 -4.22 52.55
C LYS A 288 -7.95 -3.24 51.58
N SER A 289 -6.83 -3.61 50.94
CA SER A 289 -6.15 -2.74 49.99
C SER A 289 -7.08 -2.31 48.85
N LYS A 290 -6.94 -1.07 48.38
CA LYS A 290 -7.76 -0.51 47.27
C LYS A 290 -7.63 -1.33 45.98
N ARG A 291 -6.54 -2.10 45.85
CA ARG A 291 -6.29 -3.04 44.75
C ARG A 291 -7.31 -4.18 44.68
N TYR A 292 -7.90 -4.58 45.81
CA TYR A 292 -8.87 -5.68 45.91
C TYR A 292 -10.34 -5.23 45.92
N THR A 293 -10.60 -3.93 45.68
CA THR A 293 -11.98 -3.39 45.63
C THR A 293 -12.81 -4.03 44.51
N ILE A 294 -12.16 -4.45 43.42
CA ILE A 294 -12.82 -5.06 42.24
C ILE A 294 -12.82 -6.59 42.33
N LEU A 295 -11.78 -7.19 42.93
CA LEU A 295 -11.59 -8.64 43.01
C LEU A 295 -10.91 -9.00 44.32
N ALA A 296 -11.51 -9.90 45.11
CA ALA A 296 -10.99 -10.23 46.44
C ALA A 296 -9.67 -11.04 46.37
N LYS A 297 -8.75 -10.79 47.31
CA LYS A 297 -7.41 -11.41 47.39
C LYS A 297 -7.45 -12.95 47.29
N LYS A 298 -8.37 -13.58 48.02
CA LYS A 298 -8.58 -15.05 48.01
C LYS A 298 -8.89 -15.63 46.62
N PHE A 299 -9.41 -14.82 45.69
CA PHE A 299 -9.63 -15.24 44.31
C PHE A 299 -8.36 -15.10 43.48
N LEU A 300 -7.61 -13.99 43.61
CA LEU A 300 -6.34 -13.80 42.90
C LEU A 300 -5.31 -14.87 43.25
N ASP A 301 -5.15 -15.17 44.55
CA ASP A 301 -4.20 -16.17 45.05
C ASP A 301 -4.54 -17.59 44.54
N LYS A 302 -5.83 -17.88 44.32
CA LYS A 302 -6.28 -19.18 43.77
C LYS A 302 -6.10 -19.31 42.27
N ILE A 303 -6.02 -18.19 41.55
CA ILE A 303 -5.91 -18.13 40.08
C ILE A 303 -4.44 -18.02 39.63
N GLU A 304 -3.53 -17.65 40.53
CA GLU A 304 -2.10 -17.55 40.25
C GLU A 304 -1.57 -18.88 39.68
N GLY A 305 -0.89 -18.79 38.53
CA GLY A 305 -0.34 -19.96 37.83
C GLY A 305 -1.31 -20.76 36.95
N LEU A 306 -2.61 -20.46 36.93
CA LEU A 306 -3.59 -21.21 36.13
C LEU A 306 -3.34 -21.03 34.61
N ARG A 307 -2.91 -22.11 33.94
CA ARG A 307 -2.67 -22.18 32.49
C ARG A 307 -3.93 -22.64 31.73
N ALA A 308 -3.82 -22.87 30.43
CA ALA A 308 -4.93 -23.36 29.61
C ALA A 308 -5.35 -24.80 29.97
N GLU A 309 -4.39 -25.61 30.40
CA GLU A 309 -4.60 -26.96 30.91
C GLU A 309 -4.37 -26.96 32.42
N ILE A 310 -5.27 -27.63 33.15
CA ILE A 310 -5.12 -27.83 34.60
C ILE A 310 -4.42 -29.16 34.75
N ASP A 311 -3.29 -29.18 35.45
CA ASP A 311 -2.57 -30.41 35.74
C ASP A 311 -3.41 -31.28 36.70
N LEU A 312 -3.46 -32.59 36.48
CA LEU A 312 -4.32 -33.51 37.26
C LEU A 312 -3.96 -33.53 38.76
N GLU A 313 -2.75 -33.09 39.10
CA GLU A 313 -2.24 -33.02 40.47
C GLU A 313 -2.68 -31.74 41.24
N GLU A 314 -3.13 -30.69 40.54
CA GLU A 314 -3.58 -29.43 41.16
C GLU A 314 -5.12 -29.36 41.33
N TYR A 315 -5.71 -30.45 41.83
CA TYR A 315 -7.15 -30.55 42.05
C TYR A 315 -7.63 -29.61 43.18
N ASP A 316 -8.50 -28.65 42.85
CA ASP A 316 -9.12 -27.74 43.81
C ASP A 316 -10.41 -28.36 44.38
N PRO A 317 -10.50 -28.66 45.70
CA PRO A 317 -11.68 -29.29 46.31
C PRO A 317 -12.99 -28.51 46.17
N LEU A 318 -12.92 -27.22 45.83
CA LEU A 318 -14.07 -26.33 45.66
C LEU A 318 -14.43 -26.06 44.18
N ASN A 319 -13.73 -26.67 43.22
CA ASN A 319 -13.89 -26.47 41.77
C ASN A 319 -13.89 -24.99 41.33
N ILE A 320 -13.33 -24.07 42.12
CA ILE A 320 -13.33 -22.63 41.82
C ILE A 320 -12.47 -22.38 40.57
N ARG A 321 -11.32 -23.06 40.48
CA ARG A 321 -10.42 -23.01 39.31
C ARG A 321 -11.11 -23.49 38.02
N GLU A 322 -11.86 -24.60 38.09
CA GLU A 322 -12.59 -25.16 36.96
C GLU A 322 -13.73 -24.25 36.49
N ASN A 323 -14.49 -23.69 37.44
CA ASN A 323 -15.59 -22.77 37.13
C ASN A 323 -15.08 -21.46 36.49
N ILE A 324 -13.96 -20.91 36.97
CA ILE A 324 -13.35 -19.72 36.38
C ILE A 324 -12.85 -20.01 34.98
N LYS A 325 -12.21 -21.18 34.78
CA LYS A 325 -11.81 -21.62 33.45
C LYS A 325 -13.02 -21.75 32.52
N TYR A 326 -14.09 -22.38 32.98
CA TYR A 326 -15.33 -22.53 32.21
C TYR A 326 -15.88 -21.17 31.77
N ILE A 327 -15.97 -20.18 32.67
CA ILE A 327 -16.45 -18.83 32.35
C ILE A 327 -15.55 -18.15 31.29
N ILE A 328 -14.23 -18.29 31.40
CA ILE A 328 -13.28 -17.67 30.46
C ILE A 328 -13.31 -18.34 29.09
N ASP A 329 -13.45 -19.67 29.07
CA ASP A 329 -13.55 -20.44 27.84
C ASP A 329 -14.91 -20.21 27.15
N GLU A 330 -16.00 -20.04 27.92
CA GLU A 330 -17.34 -19.66 27.44
C GLU A 330 -17.33 -18.28 26.77
N GLU A 331 -16.67 -17.29 27.39
CA GLU A 331 -16.47 -15.95 26.81
C GLU A 331 -15.43 -15.94 25.66
N ASN A 332 -14.74 -17.05 25.42
CA ASN A 332 -13.76 -17.28 24.35
C ASN A 332 -12.70 -16.16 24.21
N ILE A 333 -12.35 -15.51 25.33
CA ILE A 333 -11.53 -14.29 25.36
C ILE A 333 -10.16 -14.54 24.73
N ARG A 334 -9.60 -15.74 24.94
CA ARG A 334 -8.29 -16.15 24.41
C ARG A 334 -8.24 -16.17 22.88
N ASN A 335 -9.29 -16.68 22.22
CA ASN A 335 -9.28 -16.85 20.77
C ASN A 335 -9.98 -15.71 20.02
N ARG A 336 -10.77 -14.88 20.71
CA ARG A 336 -11.58 -13.82 20.09
C ARG A 336 -10.77 -12.94 19.15
N GLY A 337 -9.68 -12.32 19.62
CA GLY A 337 -8.87 -11.42 18.78
C GLY A 337 -8.27 -12.11 17.56
N TYR A 338 -7.72 -13.31 17.75
CA TYR A 338 -7.13 -14.09 16.66
C TYR A 338 -8.17 -14.54 15.63
N ASN A 339 -9.32 -15.02 16.09
CA ASN A 339 -10.43 -15.42 15.22
C ASN A 339 -10.99 -14.23 14.46
N THR A 340 -11.08 -13.04 15.07
CA THR A 340 -11.48 -11.82 14.35
C THR A 340 -10.51 -11.52 13.19
N ALA A 341 -9.21 -11.61 13.41
CA ALA A 341 -8.21 -11.39 12.36
C ALA A 341 -8.29 -12.45 11.25
N VAL A 342 -8.43 -13.73 11.61
CA VAL A 342 -8.57 -14.81 10.61
C VAL A 342 -9.87 -14.68 9.81
N ASN A 343 -10.99 -14.39 10.48
CA ASN A 343 -12.27 -14.22 9.81
C ASN A 343 -12.28 -12.98 8.91
N ALA A 344 -11.61 -11.90 9.33
CA ALA A 344 -11.46 -10.71 8.51
C ALA A 344 -10.71 -11.03 7.21
N ILE A 345 -9.55 -11.70 7.29
CA ILE A 345 -8.77 -12.00 6.08
C ILE A 345 -9.50 -12.97 5.15
N THR A 346 -10.17 -14.00 5.67
CA THR A 346 -10.93 -14.94 4.84
C THR A 346 -12.15 -14.27 4.19
N SER A 347 -12.89 -13.44 4.94
CA SER A 347 -14.05 -12.71 4.41
C SER A 347 -13.66 -11.73 3.30
N ILE A 348 -12.50 -11.08 3.44
CA ILE A 348 -12.00 -10.13 2.43
C ILE A 348 -11.52 -10.89 1.19
N LEU A 349 -10.84 -12.03 1.35
CA LEU A 349 -10.45 -12.88 0.23
C LEU A 349 -11.66 -13.37 -0.59
N ASP A 350 -12.72 -13.80 0.09
CA ASP A 350 -13.97 -14.23 -0.55
C ASP A 350 -14.64 -13.06 -1.30
N THR A 351 -14.67 -11.86 -0.71
CA THR A 351 -15.28 -10.67 -1.32
C THR A 351 -14.48 -10.13 -2.52
N SER A 352 -13.15 -10.17 -2.42
CA SER A 352 -12.23 -9.66 -3.44
C SER A 352 -12.04 -10.59 -4.65
N LYS A 353 -12.73 -11.74 -4.69
CA LYS A 353 -12.63 -12.80 -5.71
C LYS A 353 -11.24 -13.43 -5.82
N LEU A 354 -10.35 -13.18 -4.87
CA LEU A 354 -9.11 -13.93 -4.67
C LEU A 354 -9.44 -15.12 -3.78
N GLY A 355 -10.18 -16.09 -4.30
CA GLY A 355 -10.53 -17.30 -3.54
C GLY A 355 -9.29 -18.10 -3.13
N TYR A 356 -9.46 -19.04 -2.21
CA TYR A 356 -8.40 -19.94 -1.76
C TYR A 356 -8.89 -21.38 -1.70
N GLN A 357 -8.00 -22.35 -1.96
CA GLN A 357 -8.32 -23.77 -1.85
C GLN A 357 -8.01 -24.33 -0.46
N VAL A 358 -6.96 -23.82 0.19
CA VAL A 358 -6.48 -24.36 1.47
C VAL A 358 -6.37 -23.24 2.51
N CYS A 359 -6.92 -23.50 3.69
CA CYS A 359 -6.80 -22.65 4.87
C CYS A 359 -6.44 -23.52 6.08
N ASP A 360 -5.16 -23.53 6.43
CA ASP A 360 -4.61 -24.28 7.56
C ASP A 360 -4.55 -23.36 8.80
N ASN A 361 -5.56 -23.43 9.66
CA ASN A 361 -5.67 -22.60 10.87
C ASN A 361 -5.17 -23.34 12.12
N MET A 362 -3.92 -23.10 12.50
CA MET A 362 -3.33 -23.63 13.73
C MET A 362 -3.58 -22.68 14.92
N LYS A 363 -4.74 -22.84 15.57
CA LYS A 363 -5.18 -21.97 16.68
C LYS A 363 -4.21 -21.93 17.86
N ASN A 364 -3.60 -23.05 18.23
CA ASN A 364 -2.68 -23.14 19.38
C ASN A 364 -1.37 -22.39 19.12
N ALA A 365 -0.82 -22.54 17.90
CA ALA A 365 0.39 -21.86 17.47
C ALA A 365 0.13 -20.40 17.07
N ARG A 366 -1.14 -19.99 16.91
CA ARG A 366 -1.57 -18.69 16.36
C ARG A 366 -0.98 -18.43 14.96
N ILE A 367 -0.97 -19.47 14.14
CA ILE A 367 -0.49 -19.42 12.75
C ILE A 367 -1.62 -19.86 11.82
N CYS A 368 -1.96 -19.02 10.85
CA CYS A 368 -2.90 -19.33 9.79
C CYS A 368 -2.16 -19.26 8.45
N GLN A 369 -2.23 -20.33 7.68
CA GLN A 369 -1.63 -20.40 6.35
C GLN A 369 -2.73 -20.57 5.32
N ILE A 370 -2.86 -19.59 4.44
CA ILE A 370 -3.85 -19.57 3.37
C ILE A 370 -3.11 -19.69 2.04
N ARG A 371 -3.55 -20.60 1.19
CA ARG A 371 -2.96 -20.84 -0.13
C ARG A 371 -4.05 -20.90 -1.18
N GLU A 372 -3.80 -20.25 -2.31
CA GLU A 372 -4.72 -20.32 -3.45
C GLU A 372 -4.83 -21.74 -3.99
N TYR A 373 -3.70 -22.47 -4.04
CA TYR A 373 -3.62 -23.84 -4.55
C TYR A 373 -3.19 -24.82 -3.45
N GLU A 374 -3.74 -26.03 -3.47
CA GLU A 374 -3.33 -27.12 -2.58
C GLU A 374 -1.92 -27.63 -2.90
N GLU A 375 -1.58 -27.66 -4.19
CA GLU A 375 -0.30 -28.16 -4.71
C GLU A 375 0.89 -27.37 -4.16
N LEU A 376 1.96 -28.09 -3.80
CA LEU A 376 3.18 -27.52 -3.23
C LEU A 376 4.30 -27.39 -4.27
N ASP A 377 4.23 -28.14 -5.37
CA ASP A 377 5.25 -28.11 -6.40
C ASP A 377 5.19 -26.83 -7.24
N LYS A 378 6.21 -25.99 -7.07
CA LYS A 378 6.39 -24.71 -7.80
C LYS A 378 6.46 -24.87 -9.31
N THR A 379 6.75 -26.06 -9.83
CA THR A 379 6.85 -26.31 -11.27
C THR A 379 5.50 -26.52 -11.94
N VAL A 380 4.53 -27.05 -11.21
CA VAL A 380 3.17 -27.35 -11.68
C VAL A 380 2.24 -26.15 -11.45
N LEU A 381 2.56 -25.33 -10.44
CA LEU A 381 1.76 -24.18 -10.06
C LEU A 381 1.65 -23.12 -11.17
N PRO A 382 0.49 -22.44 -11.29
CA PRO A 382 0.31 -21.34 -12.23
C PRO A 382 1.27 -20.17 -12.00
N ASP A 383 1.48 -19.39 -13.08
CA ASP A 383 2.34 -18.19 -13.09
C ASP A 383 1.72 -16.99 -12.35
N GLU A 384 0.46 -17.08 -11.93
CA GLU A 384 -0.27 -16.13 -11.09
C GLU A 384 -0.77 -16.91 -9.87
N ARG A 385 -0.24 -16.61 -8.68
CA ARG A 385 -0.66 -17.25 -7.44
C ARG A 385 -0.27 -16.43 -6.22
N TYR A 386 -0.89 -16.73 -5.09
CA TYR A 386 -0.47 -16.19 -3.81
C TYR A 386 -0.50 -17.23 -2.67
N ALA A 387 0.31 -16.97 -1.65
CA ALA A 387 0.30 -17.66 -0.38
C ALA A 387 0.42 -16.61 0.75
N ILE A 388 -0.44 -16.74 1.75
CA ILE A 388 -0.49 -15.86 2.92
C ILE A 388 -0.16 -16.69 4.16
N ARG A 389 0.70 -16.15 5.02
CA ARG A 389 0.97 -16.66 6.35
C ARG A 389 0.74 -15.56 7.36
N LEU A 390 -0.30 -15.72 8.17
CA LEU A 390 -0.61 -14.85 9.29
C LEU A 390 -0.08 -15.51 10.58
N ALA A 391 0.83 -14.85 11.28
CA ALA A 391 1.43 -15.38 12.51
C ALA A 391 1.46 -14.30 13.60
N TYR A 392 1.05 -14.67 14.80
CA TYR A 392 1.21 -13.82 15.98
C TYR A 392 2.53 -14.14 16.69
N TYR A 393 3.33 -13.12 17.02
CA TYR A 393 4.58 -13.28 17.74
C TYR A 393 4.59 -12.49 19.05
N ASP A 394 4.84 -13.18 20.15
CA ASP A 394 5.13 -12.57 21.45
C ASP A 394 6.62 -12.21 21.58
N GLN A 395 6.94 -11.31 22.51
CA GLN A 395 8.30 -10.86 22.84
C GLN A 395 9.24 -12.03 23.16
N ASN A 396 8.75 -13.08 23.85
CA ASN A 396 9.55 -14.25 24.16
C ASN A 396 9.91 -15.07 22.91
N GLN A 397 8.93 -15.29 22.03
CA GLN A 397 9.13 -16.00 20.77
C GLN A 397 10.06 -15.22 19.83
N LEU A 398 9.92 -13.89 19.77
CA LEU A 398 10.82 -13.04 18.99
C LEU A 398 12.25 -13.14 19.50
N ARG A 399 12.45 -13.15 20.83
CA ARG A 399 13.81 -13.28 21.40
C ARG A 399 14.47 -14.61 21.02
N GLU A 400 13.70 -15.70 20.99
CA GLU A 400 14.21 -17.01 20.56
C GLU A 400 14.47 -17.05 19.05
N ALA A 401 13.54 -16.51 18.24
CA ALA A 401 13.69 -16.41 16.80
C ALA A 401 14.91 -15.57 16.39
N LYS A 402 15.18 -14.46 17.11
CA LYS A 402 16.39 -13.64 16.94
C LYS A 402 17.67 -14.45 17.18
N LYS A 403 17.72 -15.20 18.29
CA LYS A 403 18.87 -16.07 18.62
C LYS A 403 19.09 -17.16 17.56
N GLU A 404 18.03 -17.78 17.08
CA GLU A 404 18.11 -18.82 16.07
C GLU A 404 18.56 -18.25 14.70
N PHE A 405 18.08 -17.06 14.34
CA PHE A 405 18.51 -16.36 13.13
C PHE A 405 20.01 -16.01 13.19
N ASP A 406 20.49 -15.53 14.32
CA ASP A 406 21.92 -15.22 14.54
C ASP A 406 22.78 -16.48 14.40
N ARG A 407 22.37 -17.60 15.02
CA ARG A 407 23.06 -18.90 14.87
C ARG A 407 23.11 -19.36 13.43
N GLN A 408 22.03 -19.20 12.67
CA GLN A 408 21.97 -19.57 11.26
C GLN A 408 22.91 -18.71 10.42
N MET A 409 22.94 -17.39 10.66
CA MET A 409 23.87 -16.47 9.98
C MET A 409 25.34 -16.84 10.25
N ASP A 410 25.67 -17.17 11.50
CA ASP A 410 27.01 -17.60 11.89
C ASP A 410 27.37 -18.98 11.31
N ALA A 411 26.41 -19.89 11.19
CA ALA A 411 26.60 -21.17 10.50
C ALA A 411 26.87 -20.98 9.01
N PHE A 412 26.11 -20.13 8.32
CA PHE A 412 26.34 -19.81 6.90
C PHE A 412 27.70 -19.16 6.68
N THR A 413 28.09 -18.24 7.56
CA THR A 413 29.41 -17.60 7.48
C THR A 413 30.53 -18.62 7.60
N ARG A 414 30.46 -19.52 8.59
CA ARG A 414 31.45 -20.60 8.76
C ARG A 414 31.50 -21.55 7.57
N GLU A 415 30.35 -21.94 7.02
CA GLU A 415 30.31 -22.84 5.86
C GLU A 415 30.83 -22.19 4.58
N ILE A 416 30.53 -20.91 4.34
CA ILE A 416 31.06 -20.17 3.17
C ILE A 416 32.58 -20.00 3.31
N LEU A 417 33.09 -19.72 4.51
CA LEU A 417 34.54 -19.65 4.76
C LEU A 417 35.22 -21.01 4.57
N ARG A 418 34.61 -22.12 5.00
CA ARG A 418 35.16 -23.47 4.73
C ARG A 418 35.26 -23.76 3.24
N VAL A 419 34.25 -23.41 2.45
CA VAL A 419 34.29 -23.60 0.99
C VAL A 419 35.33 -22.69 0.36
N TRP A 420 35.46 -21.46 0.85
CA TRP A 420 36.52 -20.55 0.47
C TRP A 420 37.90 -21.19 0.65
N ASP A 421 38.19 -21.71 1.85
CA ASP A 421 39.48 -22.35 2.16
C ASP A 421 39.77 -23.55 1.24
N VAL A 422 38.77 -24.39 0.98
CA VAL A 422 38.94 -25.57 0.10
C VAL A 422 39.18 -25.17 -1.35
N VAL A 423 38.47 -24.17 -1.87
CA VAL A 423 38.66 -23.67 -3.24
C VAL A 423 40.04 -23.03 -3.39
N HIS A 424 40.49 -22.25 -2.40
CA HIS A 424 41.83 -21.66 -2.39
C HIS A 424 42.92 -22.73 -2.26
N ALA A 425 42.74 -23.74 -1.41
CA ALA A 425 43.67 -24.87 -1.32
C ALA A 425 43.75 -25.65 -2.63
N HIS A 426 42.61 -25.88 -3.30
CA HIS A 426 42.57 -26.51 -4.62
C HIS A 426 43.28 -25.65 -5.67
N TYR A 427 43.06 -24.33 -5.62
CA TYR A 427 43.72 -23.36 -6.48
C TYR A 427 45.24 -23.43 -6.33
N GLU A 428 45.75 -23.35 -5.10
CA GLU A 428 47.17 -23.45 -4.79
C GLU A 428 47.77 -24.80 -5.21
N SER A 429 47.05 -25.91 -5.00
CA SER A 429 47.53 -27.24 -5.39
C SER A 429 47.74 -27.40 -6.91
N LYS A 430 46.96 -26.68 -7.72
CA LYS A 430 47.04 -26.70 -9.19
C LYS A 430 48.09 -25.72 -9.72
N LYS A 431 48.62 -24.81 -8.90
CA LYS A 431 49.75 -23.95 -9.29
C LYS A 431 50.99 -24.82 -9.47
N ARG A 432 51.54 -24.87 -10.69
CA ARG A 432 52.85 -25.52 -10.90
C ARG A 432 53.92 -24.70 -10.19
N PHE A 433 54.79 -25.37 -9.42
CA PHE A 433 56.02 -24.79 -8.87
C PHE A 433 56.76 -24.03 -9.99
N ARG A 434 56.74 -22.68 -9.96
CA ARG A 434 57.34 -21.69 -10.90
C ARG A 434 56.44 -20.99 -11.93
N SER A 435 55.15 -21.30 -12.07
CA SER A 435 54.29 -20.45 -12.93
C SER A 435 53.79 -19.22 -12.17
N LEU A 436 54.19 -18.02 -12.60
CA LEU A 436 53.59 -16.75 -12.12
C LEU A 436 52.16 -16.66 -12.66
N ARG A 437 51.16 -16.77 -11.78
CA ARG A 437 49.76 -16.62 -12.17
C ARG A 437 49.06 -15.48 -11.46
N ASP A 438 49.44 -15.17 -10.21
CA ASP A 438 48.79 -14.13 -9.42
C ASP A 438 49.73 -13.09 -8.82
N PHE A 439 49.13 -12.02 -8.30
CA PHE A 439 49.80 -10.97 -7.55
C PHE A 439 50.54 -11.51 -6.32
N ASP A 440 49.98 -12.50 -5.61
CA ASP A 440 50.68 -13.11 -4.47
C ASP A 440 51.91 -13.93 -4.89
N ASP A 441 51.88 -14.59 -6.05
CA ASP A 441 53.06 -15.30 -6.57
C ASP A 441 54.14 -14.30 -7.01
N LEU A 442 53.72 -13.18 -7.59
CA LEU A 442 54.59 -12.10 -8.04
C LEU A 442 55.23 -11.37 -6.85
N SER A 443 54.43 -11.02 -5.84
CA SER A 443 54.90 -10.36 -4.63
C SER A 443 55.82 -11.26 -3.81
N ASN A 444 55.54 -12.56 -3.74
CA ASN A 444 56.42 -13.52 -3.07
C ASN A 444 57.79 -13.66 -3.75
N ARG A 445 57.87 -13.40 -5.06
CA ARG A 445 59.11 -13.44 -5.84
C ARG A 445 59.88 -12.12 -5.81
N LEU A 446 59.18 -10.98 -5.86
CA LEU A 446 59.78 -9.64 -5.96
C LEU A 446 60.11 -9.03 -4.59
N MET A 447 59.31 -9.30 -3.56
CA MET A 447 59.40 -8.61 -2.28
C MET A 447 60.38 -9.26 -1.31
N SER A 448 60.95 -8.43 -0.43
CA SER A 448 61.92 -8.86 0.58
C SER A 448 61.29 -9.83 1.60
N ARG A 449 62.15 -10.55 2.34
CA ARG A 449 61.71 -11.46 3.40
C ARG A 449 60.97 -10.70 4.52
N ASP A 450 61.41 -9.48 4.82
CA ASP A 450 60.81 -8.63 5.86
C ASP A 450 59.43 -8.11 5.45
N TRP A 451 59.26 -7.72 4.18
CA TRP A 451 57.95 -7.33 3.67
C TRP A 451 56.93 -8.48 3.74
N ARG A 452 57.35 -9.71 3.39
CA ARG A 452 56.50 -10.90 3.50
C ARG A 452 56.15 -11.26 4.94
N ARG A 453 57.06 -11.00 5.88
CA ARG A 453 56.83 -11.23 7.31
C ARG A 453 55.84 -10.21 7.86
N ASN A 454 56.04 -8.92 7.56
CA ASN A 454 55.12 -7.86 7.96
C ASN A 454 53.73 -8.07 7.38
N LYS A 455 53.60 -8.44 6.09
CA LYS A 455 52.30 -8.79 5.50
C LYS A 455 51.60 -9.91 6.27
N ARG A 456 52.32 -10.98 6.63
CA ARG A 456 51.74 -12.08 7.44
C ARG A 456 51.38 -11.67 8.86
N GLU A 457 52.14 -10.77 9.47
CA GLU A 457 51.87 -10.25 10.81
C GLU A 457 50.66 -9.29 10.79
N GLU A 458 50.52 -8.47 9.74
CA GLU A 458 49.34 -7.65 9.48
C GLU A 458 48.11 -8.53 9.19
N ASP A 459 48.22 -9.56 8.35
CA ASP A 459 47.11 -10.48 8.04
C ASP A 459 46.66 -11.31 9.26
N ALA A 460 47.54 -11.48 10.26
CA ALA A 460 47.25 -12.22 11.49
C ALA A 460 46.68 -11.37 12.62
N ASP A 461 46.71 -10.03 12.49
CA ASP A 461 46.12 -9.12 13.49
C ASP A 461 44.59 -9.09 13.33
N PRO A 462 43.80 -9.50 14.34
CA PRO A 462 42.34 -9.46 14.29
C PRO A 462 41.77 -8.05 14.13
N ASN A 463 42.55 -7.02 14.47
CA ASN A 463 42.17 -5.62 14.36
C ASN A 463 42.71 -4.95 13.08
N SER A 464 43.55 -5.63 12.29
CA SER A 464 43.97 -5.08 11.01
C SER A 464 42.81 -5.06 10.03
N VAL A 465 42.76 -4.00 9.24
CA VAL A 465 41.81 -3.91 8.14
C VAL A 465 42.29 -4.85 7.05
N LEU A 466 41.86 -6.11 7.13
CA LEU A 466 42.04 -7.11 6.07
C LEU A 466 41.29 -6.63 4.83
N TRP A 467 41.98 -5.86 3.98
CA TRP A 467 41.50 -5.50 2.66
C TRP A 467 41.44 -6.78 1.81
N ASN A 468 40.27 -7.39 1.75
CA ASN A 468 40.01 -8.48 0.83
C ASN A 468 39.58 -7.89 -0.51
N GLU A 469 40.02 -8.47 -1.63
CA GLU A 469 39.66 -8.07 -3.01
C GLU A 469 38.13 -8.08 -3.30
N ILE A 470 37.29 -8.40 -2.32
CA ILE A 470 35.88 -8.82 -2.46
C ILE A 470 34.92 -7.95 -1.63
N GLY A 471 35.39 -7.13 -0.69
CA GLY A 471 34.49 -6.21 0.00
C GLY A 471 35.10 -5.35 1.11
N GLU A 472 34.42 -4.23 1.37
CA GLU A 472 34.68 -3.33 2.49
C GLU A 472 34.39 -4.01 3.84
N MET A 473 35.12 -3.61 4.88
CA MET A 473 34.94 -4.14 6.24
C MET A 473 33.67 -3.58 6.89
N TYR A 474 33.04 -4.40 7.73
CA TYR A 474 31.85 -4.02 8.48
C TYR A 474 32.17 -3.16 9.68
N ASN A 475 31.36 -2.13 9.92
CA ASN A 475 31.40 -1.39 11.17
C ASN A 475 30.34 -1.94 12.14
N GLU A 476 30.59 -3.11 12.75
CA GLU A 476 29.67 -3.75 13.72
C GLU A 476 29.45 -2.95 15.03
N ASN A 477 29.95 -1.71 15.11
CA ASN A 477 30.12 -0.99 16.37
C ASN A 477 29.06 0.07 16.66
N SER A 478 28.06 0.28 15.81
CA SER A 478 26.94 1.16 16.18
C SER A 478 26.07 0.51 17.26
N PHE A 479 25.76 1.25 18.32
CA PHE A 479 24.86 0.80 19.40
C PHE A 479 23.47 0.40 18.85
N VAL A 480 23.02 1.08 17.79
CA VAL A 480 21.74 0.79 17.12
C VAL A 480 21.80 -0.56 16.40
N GLU A 481 22.90 -0.86 15.73
CA GLU A 481 23.08 -2.11 14.99
C GLU A 481 23.32 -3.31 15.92
N LYS A 482 23.94 -3.09 17.10
CA LYS A 482 24.05 -4.11 18.15
C LYS A 482 22.68 -4.56 18.67
N ASN A 483 21.72 -3.63 18.76
CA ASN A 483 20.37 -3.91 19.22
C ASN A 483 19.43 -4.39 18.10
N ASN A 484 19.64 -3.91 16.87
CA ASN A 484 18.86 -4.25 15.67
C ASN A 484 19.80 -4.65 14.52
N ARG A 485 20.24 -5.91 14.50
CA ARG A 485 21.19 -6.40 13.49
C ARG A 485 20.50 -6.61 12.15
N THR A 486 20.82 -5.78 11.17
CA THR A 486 20.29 -5.87 9.80
C THR A 486 21.04 -6.91 8.96
N TYR A 487 22.33 -7.11 9.25
CA TYR A 487 23.25 -8.01 8.53
C TYR A 487 23.36 -7.73 7.02
N GLU A 488 22.96 -6.57 6.53
CA GLU A 488 22.92 -6.26 5.08
C GLU A 488 24.32 -6.35 4.46
N ASP A 489 25.27 -5.66 5.07
CA ASP A 489 26.64 -5.67 4.59
C ASP A 489 27.23 -7.08 4.70
N ARG A 490 26.95 -7.79 5.82
CA ARG A 490 27.34 -9.20 6.05
C ARG A 490 26.88 -10.09 4.91
N ILE A 491 25.61 -9.97 4.54
CA ILE A 491 25.00 -10.71 3.45
C ILE A 491 25.65 -10.34 2.11
N HIS A 492 25.94 -9.06 1.87
CA HIS A 492 26.50 -8.59 0.61
C HIS A 492 27.89 -9.20 0.33
N ASN A 493 28.82 -9.16 1.29
CA ASN A 493 30.15 -9.76 1.12
C ASN A 493 30.09 -11.28 0.99
N LEU A 494 29.23 -11.96 1.78
CA LEU A 494 29.07 -13.41 1.64
C LEU A 494 28.58 -13.79 0.23
N LYS A 495 27.68 -12.99 -0.36
CA LYS A 495 27.30 -13.15 -1.79
C LYS A 495 28.47 -12.88 -2.73
N ASN A 496 29.23 -11.82 -2.49
CA ASN A 496 30.40 -11.48 -3.32
C ASN A 496 31.48 -12.57 -3.24
N LYS A 497 31.71 -13.16 -2.05
CA LYS A 497 32.61 -14.31 -1.86
C LYS A 497 32.15 -15.52 -2.68
N LEU A 498 30.87 -15.90 -2.60
CA LEU A 498 30.33 -17.00 -3.41
C LEU A 498 30.48 -16.73 -4.92
N LYS A 499 30.24 -15.49 -5.36
CA LYS A 499 30.43 -15.08 -6.76
C LYS A 499 31.90 -15.17 -7.18
N TYR A 500 32.81 -14.68 -6.35
CA TYR A 500 34.25 -14.74 -6.60
C TYR A 500 34.75 -16.19 -6.72
N LEU A 501 34.31 -17.09 -5.82
CA LEU A 501 34.68 -18.51 -5.88
C LEU A 501 34.25 -19.15 -7.19
N ARG A 502 33.05 -18.82 -7.69
CA ARG A 502 32.57 -19.29 -9.00
C ARG A 502 33.42 -18.73 -10.15
N GLU A 503 33.74 -17.44 -10.13
CA GLU A 503 34.60 -16.81 -11.14
C GLU A 503 36.02 -17.40 -11.12
N MET A 504 36.56 -17.71 -9.94
CA MET A 504 37.86 -18.34 -9.76
C MET A 504 37.87 -19.75 -10.34
N LEU A 505 36.87 -20.59 -10.04
CA LEU A 505 36.75 -21.93 -10.63
C LEU A 505 36.60 -21.87 -12.15
N GLN A 506 35.86 -20.89 -12.67
CA GLN A 506 35.75 -20.67 -14.11
C GLN A 506 37.08 -20.25 -14.75
N LYS A 507 37.85 -19.35 -14.12
CA LYS A 507 39.19 -18.96 -14.59
C LYS A 507 40.18 -20.12 -14.53
N MET A 508 40.11 -20.97 -13.50
CA MET A 508 40.98 -22.13 -13.33
C MET A 508 40.80 -23.19 -14.43
N HIS A 509 39.56 -23.61 -14.67
CA HIS A 509 39.25 -24.78 -15.48
C HIS A 509 38.67 -24.44 -16.87
N GLY A 510 38.28 -23.19 -17.10
CA GLY A 510 37.70 -22.74 -18.38
C GLY A 510 36.43 -23.51 -18.72
N PHE A 511 36.43 -24.20 -19.87
CA PHE A 511 35.33 -25.07 -20.33
C PHE A 511 35.47 -26.53 -19.89
N GLN A 512 36.56 -26.89 -19.20
CA GLN A 512 36.77 -28.27 -18.73
C GLN A 512 36.04 -28.49 -17.41
N ASN A 513 35.36 -29.63 -17.28
CA ASN A 513 34.61 -30.00 -16.07
C ASN A 513 35.22 -31.25 -15.42
N PRO A 514 36.40 -31.13 -14.78
CA PRO A 514 36.97 -32.24 -14.02
C PRO A 514 36.10 -32.55 -12.78
N ILE A 515 36.23 -33.76 -12.24
CA ILE A 515 35.40 -34.27 -11.13
C ILE A 515 35.48 -33.32 -9.92
N GLU A 516 36.66 -32.82 -9.58
CA GLU A 516 36.85 -31.91 -8.43
C GLU A 516 36.10 -30.58 -8.63
N ARG A 517 36.02 -30.08 -9.87
CA ARG A 517 35.25 -28.88 -10.18
C ARG A 517 33.77 -29.12 -9.98
N VAL A 518 33.24 -30.24 -10.46
CA VAL A 518 31.81 -30.56 -10.33
C VAL A 518 31.41 -30.61 -8.85
N ILE A 519 32.21 -31.23 -8.00
CA ILE A 519 31.95 -31.31 -6.55
C ILE A 519 31.95 -29.92 -5.89
N LEU A 520 32.91 -29.06 -6.25
CA LEU A 520 32.99 -27.70 -5.72
C LEU A 520 31.83 -26.82 -6.22
N ASP A 521 31.50 -26.91 -7.52
CA ASP A 521 30.37 -26.20 -8.12
C ASP A 521 29.03 -26.66 -7.49
N GLU A 522 28.83 -27.96 -7.26
CA GLU A 522 27.66 -28.49 -6.55
C GLU A 522 27.54 -27.93 -5.12
N ARG A 523 28.66 -27.89 -4.38
CA ARG A 523 28.66 -27.33 -3.01
C ARG A 523 28.36 -25.84 -3.00
N ILE A 524 28.96 -25.07 -3.91
CA ILE A 524 28.71 -23.62 -4.05
C ILE A 524 27.25 -23.39 -4.43
N ASN A 525 26.70 -24.14 -5.40
CA ASN A 525 25.31 -24.03 -5.82
C ASN A 525 24.34 -24.37 -4.67
N PHE A 526 24.64 -25.41 -3.88
CA PHE A 526 23.84 -25.77 -2.72
C PHE A 526 23.84 -24.65 -1.67
N LEU A 527 25.01 -24.11 -1.32
CA LEU A 527 25.13 -23.02 -0.36
C LEU A 527 24.45 -21.76 -0.86
N GLU A 528 24.64 -21.39 -2.13
CA GLU A 528 24.00 -20.22 -2.73
C GLU A 528 22.47 -20.35 -2.70
N ARG A 529 21.91 -21.51 -3.07
CA ARG A 529 20.46 -21.75 -3.01
C ARG A 529 19.92 -21.60 -1.58
N ARG A 530 20.56 -22.28 -0.62
CA ARG A 530 20.15 -22.20 0.80
C ARG A 530 20.32 -20.81 1.39
N PHE A 531 21.38 -20.11 1.01
CA PHE A 531 21.64 -18.74 1.44
C PHE A 531 20.60 -17.79 0.83
N ASN A 532 20.23 -17.95 -0.43
CA ASN A 532 19.17 -17.18 -1.06
C ASN A 532 17.81 -17.43 -0.38
N GLU A 533 17.46 -18.69 -0.08
CA GLU A 533 16.26 -19.04 0.71
C GLU A 533 16.27 -18.36 2.10
N PHE A 534 17.43 -18.35 2.76
CA PHE A 534 17.59 -17.71 4.07
C PHE A 534 17.45 -16.18 3.97
N THR A 535 18.12 -15.52 3.02
CA THR A 535 17.99 -14.07 2.80
C THR A 535 16.59 -13.66 2.36
N TYR A 536 15.80 -14.59 1.81
CA TYR A 536 14.40 -14.35 1.47
C TYR A 536 13.50 -14.31 2.71
N LYS A 537 13.84 -15.02 3.80
CA LYS A 537 13.10 -14.93 5.07
C LYS A 537 13.15 -13.53 5.68
N ILE A 538 12.15 -13.21 6.50
CA ILE A 538 12.09 -11.95 7.24
C ILE A 538 13.14 -12.01 8.36
N ASN A 539 13.85 -10.92 8.58
CA ASN A 539 14.76 -10.80 9.71
C ASN A 539 13.95 -10.57 11.01
N PRO A 540 14.00 -11.49 12.00
CA PRO A 540 13.27 -11.33 13.27
C PRO A 540 13.69 -10.08 14.07
N HIS A 541 14.88 -9.53 13.84
CA HIS A 541 15.32 -8.29 14.48
C HIS A 541 14.48 -7.07 14.10
N HIS A 542 13.85 -7.08 12.91
CA HIS A 542 13.00 -5.99 12.44
C HIS A 542 11.53 -6.17 12.84
N ILE A 543 11.18 -7.29 13.47
CA ILE A 543 9.83 -7.59 13.92
C ILE A 543 9.66 -7.10 15.36
N GLN A 544 8.55 -6.42 15.60
CA GLN A 544 8.06 -6.07 16.94
C GLN A 544 6.89 -6.98 17.32
N PRO A 545 6.59 -7.16 18.63
CA PRO A 545 5.45 -7.97 19.07
C PRO A 545 4.15 -7.55 18.43
N GLY A 546 3.40 -8.55 17.95
CA GLY A 546 2.18 -8.30 17.19
C GLY A 546 1.85 -9.36 16.16
N LEU A 547 0.98 -8.97 15.25
CA LEU A 547 0.49 -9.80 14.16
C LEU A 547 1.30 -9.54 12.89
N VAL A 548 2.06 -10.55 12.46
CA VAL A 548 2.84 -10.51 11.22
C VAL A 548 2.06 -11.19 10.11
N LEU A 549 1.87 -10.47 9.01
CA LEU A 549 1.29 -10.97 7.77
C LEU A 549 2.40 -11.09 6.72
N ASP A 550 2.77 -12.31 6.36
CA ASP A 550 3.72 -12.60 5.30
C ASP A 550 2.97 -13.07 4.05
N VAL A 551 3.13 -12.36 2.94
CA VAL A 551 2.46 -12.65 1.66
C VAL A 551 3.51 -12.90 0.59
N ASP A 552 3.51 -14.11 0.05
CA ASP A 552 4.28 -14.49 -1.12
C ASP A 552 3.36 -14.47 -2.35
N VAL A 553 3.63 -13.59 -3.31
CA VAL A 553 2.86 -13.45 -4.56
C VAL A 553 3.75 -13.76 -5.75
N THR A 554 3.31 -14.63 -6.64
CA THR A 554 3.93 -14.83 -7.95
C THR A 554 2.99 -14.27 -9.01
N THR A 555 3.48 -13.42 -9.90
CA THR A 555 2.64 -12.79 -10.92
C THR A 555 3.40 -12.47 -12.19
N ILE A 556 2.66 -12.31 -13.29
CA ILE A 556 3.21 -12.01 -14.61
C ILE A 556 3.52 -10.52 -14.69
N LYS A 557 4.75 -10.18 -15.05
CA LYS A 557 5.29 -8.81 -15.20
C LYS A 557 4.36 -7.84 -15.90
N ARG A 558 3.68 -8.30 -16.96
CA ARG A 558 2.78 -7.50 -17.81
C ARG A 558 1.37 -7.35 -17.25
N LYS A 559 0.83 -8.36 -16.57
CA LYS A 559 -0.58 -8.39 -16.14
C LYS A 559 -0.76 -7.89 -14.71
N GLN A 560 0.14 -8.28 -13.80
CA GLN A 560 0.15 -7.86 -12.39
C GLN A 560 -1.21 -8.04 -11.69
N TYR A 561 -2.00 -9.04 -12.11
CA TYR A 561 -3.38 -9.18 -11.67
C TYR A 561 -3.46 -9.59 -10.20
N MET A 562 -2.71 -10.63 -9.80
CA MET A 562 -2.62 -11.05 -8.40
C MET A 562 -2.08 -9.95 -7.51
N LEU A 563 -1.11 -9.19 -8.02
CA LEU A 563 -0.51 -8.09 -7.28
C LEU A 563 -1.51 -6.99 -6.93
N LYS A 564 -2.27 -6.51 -7.93
CA LYS A 564 -3.29 -5.48 -7.72
C LYS A 564 -4.43 -5.98 -6.83
N GLY A 565 -4.89 -7.21 -7.05
CA GLY A 565 -5.90 -7.83 -6.20
C GLY A 565 -5.44 -7.90 -4.73
N MET A 566 -4.20 -8.32 -4.50
CA MET A 566 -3.65 -8.45 -3.16
C MET A 566 -3.47 -7.09 -2.47
N ALA A 567 -3.10 -6.04 -3.20
CA ALA A 567 -3.03 -4.69 -2.63
C ALA A 567 -4.38 -4.23 -2.06
N ASN A 568 -5.49 -4.52 -2.75
CA ASN A 568 -6.83 -4.21 -2.25
C ASN A 568 -7.15 -5.00 -0.98
N VAL A 569 -6.89 -6.31 -0.99
CA VAL A 569 -7.08 -7.20 0.18
C VAL A 569 -6.31 -6.68 1.39
N LEU A 570 -5.05 -6.30 1.20
CA LEU A 570 -4.18 -5.84 2.29
C LEU A 570 -4.66 -4.52 2.88
N ASN A 571 -5.07 -3.56 2.05
CA ASN A 571 -5.58 -2.29 2.56
C ASN A 571 -6.88 -2.49 3.35
N GLU A 572 -7.80 -3.32 2.85
CA GLU A 572 -9.05 -3.63 3.56
C GLU A 572 -8.78 -4.40 4.86
N PHE A 573 -7.86 -5.35 4.84
CA PHE A 573 -7.47 -6.13 6.01
C PHE A 573 -6.86 -5.23 7.10
N LEU A 574 -5.96 -4.32 6.72
CA LEU A 574 -5.35 -3.37 7.65
C LEU A 574 -6.41 -2.44 8.27
N TYR A 575 -7.36 -1.93 7.49
CA TYR A 575 -8.48 -1.15 8.04
C TYR A 575 -9.39 -1.96 8.97
N SER A 576 -9.56 -3.26 8.73
CA SER A 576 -10.43 -4.11 9.54
C SER A 576 -9.78 -4.56 10.86
N VAL A 577 -8.45 -4.65 10.93
CA VAL A 577 -7.74 -5.23 12.08
C VAL A 577 -6.95 -4.18 12.87
N SER A 578 -6.50 -3.11 12.22
CA SER A 578 -5.79 -1.99 12.85
C SER A 578 -6.74 -0.83 13.12
N ARG A 579 -6.58 -0.18 14.29
CA ARG A 579 -7.22 1.11 14.60
C ARG A 579 -6.65 2.28 13.80
N GLY A 580 -5.59 2.04 13.01
CA GLY A 580 -4.77 3.04 12.35
C GLY A 580 -3.80 3.72 13.33
N PHE A 581 -2.71 4.29 12.81
CA PHE A 581 -1.77 5.06 13.63
C PHE A 581 -2.44 6.36 14.11
N GLN A 582 -2.89 6.38 15.37
CA GLN A 582 -3.29 7.61 16.03
C GLN A 582 -2.05 8.30 16.59
N ASP A 583 -1.34 9.06 15.75
CA ASP A 583 -0.29 9.92 16.27
C ASP A 583 -0.93 10.96 17.19
N ALA A 584 -0.66 10.87 18.49
CA ALA A 584 -1.07 11.88 19.46
C ALA A 584 -0.53 13.27 19.07
N ALA A 585 0.56 13.34 18.29
CA ALA A 585 1.11 14.58 17.74
C ALA A 585 0.36 15.12 16.51
N PHE A 586 -0.39 14.30 15.75
CA PHE A 586 -1.24 14.79 14.64
C PHE A 586 -2.68 15.07 15.07
N ALA A 587 -3.18 14.44 16.13
CA ALA A 587 -4.49 14.75 16.69
C ALA A 587 -4.58 16.21 17.19
N THR A 588 -3.46 16.75 17.70
CA THR A 588 -3.32 18.18 18.03
C THR A 588 -3.27 19.06 16.78
N PHE A 589 -2.77 18.55 15.66
CA PHE A 589 -2.73 19.26 14.37
C PHE A 589 -4.07 19.29 13.64
N LYS A 590 -4.92 18.26 13.76
CA LYS A 590 -6.30 18.28 13.23
C LYS A 590 -7.17 19.35 13.88
N ARG A 591 -6.93 19.69 15.15
CA ARG A 591 -7.61 20.80 15.84
C ARG A 591 -7.06 22.19 15.47
N ARG A 592 -5.91 22.30 14.80
CA ARG A 592 -5.42 23.57 14.24
C ARG A 592 -5.94 23.86 12.82
N ARG A 593 -6.52 22.88 12.12
CA ARG A 593 -7.19 23.10 10.82
C ARG A 593 -8.69 23.37 10.95
N SER A 594 -9.23 23.50 12.16
CA SER A 594 -10.63 23.92 12.38
C SER A 594 -10.81 25.42 12.66
N THR A 595 -9.75 26.24 12.55
CA THR A 595 -9.94 27.67 12.27
C THR A 595 -10.08 27.83 10.75
N VAL A 596 -11.25 27.45 10.23
CA VAL A 596 -11.78 28.15 9.06
C VAL A 596 -11.80 29.62 9.49
N ARG A 597 -10.97 30.44 8.85
CA ARG A 597 -11.03 31.89 9.01
C ARG A 597 -12.43 32.32 8.59
N GLU A 598 -13.21 32.86 9.53
CA GLU A 598 -14.49 33.53 9.26
C GLU A 598 -14.29 34.82 8.43
N ASP A 599 -13.04 35.21 8.18
CA ASP A 599 -12.66 36.44 7.45
C ASP A 599 -12.84 36.37 5.92
N ILE A 600 -13.26 35.22 5.35
CA ILE A 600 -13.41 35.06 3.89
C ILE A 600 -14.80 35.47 3.36
N ASP A 601 -15.81 35.62 4.23
CA ASP A 601 -17.18 36.02 3.83
C ASP A 601 -17.58 37.45 4.23
N GLN A 602 -16.64 38.32 4.64
CA GLN A 602 -16.95 39.72 4.91
C GLN A 602 -16.98 40.55 3.61
N SER A 603 -18.18 40.73 3.07
CA SER A 603 -18.50 41.75 2.07
C SER A 603 -18.17 43.16 2.58
N PHE A 604 -17.58 43.99 1.72
CA PHE A 604 -17.20 45.38 1.95
C PHE A 604 -18.26 46.21 2.70
N ALA A 605 -18.04 46.46 3.98
CA ALA A 605 -18.63 47.56 4.75
C ALA A 605 -17.64 48.01 5.83
N ALA A 606 -17.67 49.32 6.14
CA ALA A 606 -16.63 50.09 6.81
C ALA A 606 -16.07 49.52 8.13
N THR A 607 -14.74 49.58 8.25
CA THR A 607 -13.95 49.37 9.47
C THR A 607 -14.30 50.39 10.56
N GLU A 608 -14.83 49.93 11.69
CA GLU A 608 -14.65 50.58 12.99
C GLU A 608 -13.61 49.79 13.80
N MET A 609 -12.48 50.44 14.12
CA MET A 609 -11.47 49.91 15.02
C MET A 609 -12.01 49.95 16.46
N LYS A 610 -12.11 48.79 17.11
CA LYS A 610 -12.13 48.69 18.58
C LYS A 610 -10.96 47.80 19.00
N GLU A 611 -9.93 48.44 19.52
CA GLU A 611 -8.81 47.78 20.20
C GLU A 611 -9.27 47.25 21.56
N ASP A 612 -8.67 46.13 21.94
CA ASP A 612 -9.02 45.26 23.07
C ASP A 612 -8.85 45.91 24.44
N ILE A 613 -9.98 46.12 25.13
CA ILE A 613 -10.07 46.67 26.49
C ILE A 613 -9.61 45.67 27.57
N PHE A 614 -9.41 44.39 27.21
CA PHE A 614 -9.04 43.33 28.17
C PHE A 614 -7.54 43.23 28.46
N GLU A 615 -6.66 43.71 27.56
CA GLU A 615 -5.20 43.63 27.77
C GLU A 615 -4.64 44.79 28.63
N ALA A 616 -5.41 45.87 28.81
CA ALA A 616 -5.04 47.01 29.63
C ALA A 616 -5.38 46.84 31.13
N ALA A 617 -6.24 45.87 31.49
CA ALA A 617 -6.71 45.68 32.87
C ALA A 617 -5.79 44.79 33.72
N TYR A 618 -4.90 43.98 33.11
CA TYR A 618 -4.02 43.07 33.84
C TYR A 618 -2.62 43.65 34.16
N LYS A 619 -2.28 44.85 33.67
CA LYS A 619 -1.00 45.51 33.97
C LYS A 619 -1.08 46.57 35.09
N SER A 620 -2.27 46.87 35.60
CA SER A 620 -2.51 47.98 36.55
C SER A 620 -2.91 47.56 37.97
N GLN A 621 -2.92 46.25 38.30
CA GLN A 621 -3.37 45.73 39.60
C GLN A 621 -2.29 44.99 40.41
N ALA A 622 -1.03 45.41 40.29
CA ALA A 622 0.04 45.04 41.22
C ALA A 622 0.66 46.31 41.85
N GLU A 623 -0.14 47.05 42.62
CA GLU A 623 0.29 48.12 43.55
C GLU A 623 1.14 47.49 44.69
N GLY A 624 2.26 48.06 45.18
CA GLY A 624 2.38 49.29 45.97
C GLY A 624 1.63 49.15 47.31
N GLU A 625 2.13 49.29 48.54
CA GLU A 625 3.36 49.78 49.18
C GLU A 625 3.33 49.26 50.65
N ILE A 626 4.47 48.97 51.30
CA ILE A 626 4.61 49.08 52.76
C ILE A 626 5.96 49.75 53.10
N LYS A 627 5.88 50.80 53.93
CA LYS A 627 6.89 51.76 54.38
C LYS A 627 8.01 51.17 55.26
N GLY A 628 9.22 51.75 55.18
CA GLY A 628 10.08 51.91 56.37
C GLY A 628 11.60 51.89 56.19
N SER A 629 12.23 53.04 56.49
CA SER A 629 13.58 53.22 57.10
C SER A 629 14.86 53.36 56.24
N VAL A 630 15.36 54.62 56.26
CA VAL A 630 16.72 55.13 56.55
C VAL A 630 17.90 54.88 55.58
N ASP A 631 18.30 56.00 54.95
CA ASP A 631 19.63 56.58 54.66
C ASP A 631 20.92 55.74 54.73
N LEU A 632 21.82 55.95 53.73
CA LEU A 632 23.22 56.35 53.90
C LEU A 632 23.92 56.61 52.53
N SER A 633 24.52 57.80 52.41
CA SER A 633 25.43 58.37 51.38
C SER A 633 26.49 57.41 50.78
N SER A 634 27.18 57.62 49.63
CA SER A 634 27.87 58.81 49.12
C SER A 634 28.57 58.59 47.74
N SER A 635 29.12 59.69 47.19
CA SER A 635 30.19 59.84 46.17
C SER A 635 29.74 59.94 44.69
N LYS A 636 29.75 61.12 44.06
CA LYS A 636 30.85 62.03 43.61
C LYS A 636 31.37 61.75 42.18
N SER A 637 30.98 62.68 41.29
CA SER A 637 31.78 63.37 40.25
C SER A 637 32.33 62.65 39.00
N LYS A 638 31.73 62.98 37.84
CA LYS A 638 32.25 63.66 36.61
C LYS A 638 33.55 63.13 35.91
N PRO A 639 33.85 63.51 34.64
CA PRO A 639 33.02 63.91 33.48
C PRO A 639 33.52 63.42 32.07
N LYS A 640 32.68 63.66 31.04
CA LYS A 640 32.90 64.04 29.62
C LYS A 640 34.21 63.68 28.85
N ARG A 641 34.02 63.04 27.69
CA ARG A 641 34.47 63.35 26.30
C ARG A 641 34.34 62.04 25.48
N GLY A 642 33.95 61.96 24.22
CA GLY A 642 33.60 62.90 23.16
C GLY A 642 33.74 62.15 21.83
N LEU A 643 32.65 62.14 21.05
CA LEU A 643 32.56 62.15 19.57
C LEU A 643 33.22 61.10 18.64
N LYS A 644 32.51 60.93 17.51
CA LYS A 644 32.86 60.34 16.19
C LYS A 644 32.75 58.81 16.08
N GLU A 645 32.24 58.23 14.99
CA GLU A 645 31.69 58.69 13.71
C GLU A 645 31.01 57.45 13.06
N LEU A 646 29.93 57.73 12.31
CA LEU A 646 29.26 56.91 11.27
C LEU A 646 28.51 55.64 11.68
#